data_AF-A0AA38XLZ9-F1
#
_entry.id   AF-A0AA38XLZ9-F1
#
_cell.length_a   1.000
_cell.length_b   1.000
_cell.length_c   1.000
_cell.angle_alpha   90.00
_cell.angle_beta   90.00
_cell.angle_gamma   90.00
#
_symmetry.space_group_name_H-M   'P 1'
#
loop_
_entity.id
_entity.type
_entity.pdbx_description
1 polymer ?
#
loop_
_entity_poly.entity_id
_entity_poly.type
_entity_poly.pdbx_seq_one_letter_code
_entity_poly.pdbx_strand_id
1 'polypeptide(L)'
;MVLDAANARLIAPAAAGRSIAPVAITTTITTTTATTALVTGKLDHLHATGPPTEVCMSSTVPAHSPAASALAAPSTVVHKFGGTSVADAERYRHVAGLLLARPESLQVSVVSAMKGVTDALIELAHLAAQGDAGWQEAWHALRARHRGAAVALLGEQVGDTVDWIDARFDQLAEVLAALAVIGELPREVLDRVQGLGEVFSAQLLGTHLRALGEDCAVLDARDVLVVGHGELGVDVDWDASAGRLAAWRLQHPQLRVVATGFVARDRQDRVTTLGRNGSDYSGAIFAALFNADELHIWTDVDGVLSADPRLVPEAVQLHALSYDEACELAYFGAKVVHPQTMSPAIRLGLPIFIRNTFHPGHPGTRISAERSPRGPVKGLTLSEDLALLNLEGTGLIGVPGTAERVFAALRQALVSVVMISQGSSEHSICCVVRAGEAARGRDAVVQAFSHELAAGQVQRVQVSEGVSVLAAVGDGMAGQPGVAARLFESLGRAQVNILAIAQGSSERNISVAVASADATRALRAAHAGFWLSPQTFAVGVIGPGNVGAALLDQLLAARPQLLAKANVDLRLRALASRSRMRLEADGLHEDWRQALQDAGQASDLDHFTEHLLAAHLPHAVVIDCSGSAEVAERYEGWLAAGIHVVTPNKQAGAGPLARYQRIRAAAAASGARFRYEATVGAGLPVITTLRDLVDTGDEVLAIEGIFSGTLAWLFNRFDGSQPFSALVAQARSMGYTEPDPRDDLSGVDVARKLVILAREAGHALSLEQVQVESLVPAPLREGSVDDFMARLGASDEALLARLHEARERGAVLRYVARLGPDGASVGLQELPADHAFANLRLTDNVVQFRTRRYCDNPLVVQGPGAGPEVTAAGVGALVIARAFAPASVANVAVGFDILGHAIAGIGDTVSVRRIDEPRVRIDAIRGSAVELPLEAAGNTAGAALIALRAALGLGFGFAIEIDKGIPFGSGMGGSAASCVAALVAANALLDVPLSREALYPFAVDGEAVASGGRHGDNVGPLLLGGVALCTADRLVPVPVPASWHSLLVHPHAVLETRRARQALQGSYALGEFVAQSANLALVLSGCHRSDASLVRAGLRDVLVEPRRAGLIVGFDAARDAALAAGAMGAGISGAGPSVFAWFEDADQARAAAEPVRAAFAAAGFDSEAWVSPLDTPGACLC
;
A
#
# COMPACT_ATOMS: atom_id res chain seq x y z
N MET A 1 32.08 30.41 32.23
CA MET A 1 31.96 30.93 33.62
C MET A 1 32.29 29.76 34.55
N VAL A 2 33.51 29.78 35.12
CA VAL A 2 34.02 29.07 36.34
C VAL A 2 33.91 27.52 36.37
N LEU A 3 35.02 26.82 36.06
CA LEU A 3 35.85 25.92 36.92
C LEU A 3 35.13 24.64 37.41
N ASP A 4 35.66 23.42 37.35
CA ASP A 4 37.05 23.02 37.59
C ASP A 4 37.35 21.59 37.09
N ALA A 5 38.64 21.27 36.99
CA ALA A 5 39.20 20.06 36.42
C ALA A 5 39.67 19.02 37.46
N ALA A 6 39.93 17.81 36.94
CA ALA A 6 40.95 16.84 37.37
C ALA A 6 40.66 15.89 38.56
N ASN A 7 40.69 14.57 38.28
CA ASN A 7 41.90 13.80 38.61
C ASN A 7 41.97 12.44 37.89
N ALA A 8 43.18 12.11 37.46
CA ALA A 8 43.57 10.89 36.78
C ALA A 8 44.37 9.95 37.72
N ARG A 9 44.50 8.67 37.33
CA ARG A 9 45.65 7.73 37.47
C ARG A 9 45.19 6.32 37.87
N LEU A 10 45.29 5.32 36.99
CA LEU A 10 46.46 4.49 36.61
C LEU A 10 46.70 3.30 37.55
N ILE A 11 46.84 2.10 36.94
CA ILE A 11 47.69 0.92 37.29
C ILE A 11 46.89 -0.41 37.21
N ALA A 12 47.22 -1.20 36.18
CA ALA A 12 47.14 -2.67 36.21
C ALA A 12 48.44 -3.22 36.85
N PRO A 13 48.46 -4.41 37.49
CA PRO A 13 48.63 -5.66 36.72
C PRO A 13 47.98 -6.92 37.34
N ALA A 14 48.02 -8.00 36.55
CA ALA A 14 47.52 -9.35 36.81
C ALA A 14 48.32 -10.15 37.86
N ALA A 15 47.65 -11.10 38.56
CA ALA A 15 47.91 -12.56 38.45
C ALA A 15 47.26 -13.40 39.57
N ALA A 16 46.48 -14.41 39.13
CA ALA A 16 46.40 -15.81 39.58
C ALA A 16 46.00 -16.21 41.02
N GLY A 17 44.95 -17.05 41.11
CA GLY A 17 44.68 -17.97 42.24
C GLY A 17 43.43 -18.84 42.01
N ARG A 18 43.64 -20.12 41.73
CA ARG A 18 42.68 -21.14 41.24
C ARG A 18 41.70 -21.70 42.30
N SER A 19 40.54 -22.20 41.81
CA SER A 19 39.92 -23.55 42.03
C SER A 19 38.40 -23.39 41.84
N ILE A 20 37.64 -24.17 41.06
CA ILE A 20 37.26 -25.59 41.23
C ILE A 20 36.60 -26.04 39.89
N ALA A 21 36.76 -27.31 39.50
CA ALA A 21 36.02 -28.00 38.44
C ALA A 21 35.16 -29.15 39.05
N PRO A 22 34.42 -29.97 38.27
CA PRO A 22 33.16 -29.68 37.57
C PRO A 22 32.05 -30.72 37.92
N VAL A 23 30.76 -30.43 37.66
CA VAL A 23 29.72 -31.47 37.44
C VAL A 23 28.74 -31.01 36.36
N ALA A 24 28.43 -31.93 35.45
CA ALA A 24 27.69 -31.76 34.20
C ALA A 24 26.17 -31.82 34.35
N ILE A 25 25.46 -31.13 33.45
CA ILE A 25 24.12 -31.53 32.97
C ILE A 25 24.12 -31.40 31.44
N THR A 26 23.72 -32.50 30.81
CA THR A 26 23.69 -32.81 29.38
C THR A 26 22.39 -32.30 28.75
N THR A 27 22.47 -31.61 27.60
CA THR A 27 21.38 -31.61 26.61
C THR A 27 21.96 -31.67 25.20
N THR A 28 21.54 -32.71 24.49
CA THR A 28 21.99 -33.18 23.18
C THR A 28 21.41 -32.32 22.05
N ILE A 29 22.25 -31.85 21.13
CA ILE A 29 21.83 -31.40 19.79
C ILE A 29 22.57 -32.25 18.77
N THR A 30 21.81 -33.04 18.02
CA THR A 30 22.26 -33.90 16.93
C THR A 30 22.53 -33.05 15.69
N THR A 31 23.78 -33.00 15.25
CA THR A 31 24.21 -32.49 13.94
C THR A 31 24.25 -33.64 12.93
N THR A 32 23.53 -33.52 11.81
CA THR A 32 23.69 -34.42 10.65
C THR A 32 24.53 -33.71 9.58
N THR A 33 25.73 -34.22 9.37
CA THR A 33 26.64 -33.92 8.26
C THR A 33 26.17 -34.59 6.97
N ALA A 34 26.14 -33.84 5.86
CA ALA A 34 26.19 -34.40 4.52
C ALA A 34 27.48 -33.91 3.84
N THR A 35 28.35 -34.86 3.54
CA THR A 35 29.67 -34.73 2.93
C THR A 35 29.51 -34.81 1.41
N THR A 36 29.98 -33.82 0.65
CA THR A 36 30.16 -33.95 -0.80
C THR A 36 31.66 -34.06 -1.08
N ALA A 37 32.08 -35.26 -1.48
CA ALA A 37 33.43 -35.55 -1.93
C ALA A 37 33.60 -35.20 -3.42
N LEU A 38 34.77 -34.66 -3.73
CA LEU A 38 35.28 -34.36 -5.07
C LEU A 38 35.43 -35.61 -5.92
N VAL A 39 35.05 -35.53 -7.20
CA VAL A 39 35.49 -36.45 -8.25
C VAL A 39 36.47 -35.72 -9.17
N THR A 40 37.70 -36.20 -9.17
CA THR A 40 38.79 -35.86 -10.09
C THR A 40 38.56 -36.51 -11.46
N GLY A 41 38.63 -35.74 -12.54
CA GLY A 41 38.71 -36.26 -13.91
C GLY A 41 40.02 -35.84 -14.57
N LYS A 42 40.86 -36.81 -14.92
CA LYS A 42 41.98 -36.69 -15.87
C LYS A 42 41.68 -37.60 -17.07
N LEU A 43 42.14 -37.11 -18.23
CA LEU A 43 42.01 -37.65 -19.58
C LEU A 43 42.35 -39.15 -19.70
N ASP A 44 41.70 -39.85 -20.64
CA ASP A 44 42.41 -40.37 -21.82
C ASP A 44 41.48 -40.96 -22.90
N HIS A 45 42.09 -41.04 -24.07
CA HIS A 45 41.58 -41.16 -25.43
C HIS A 45 41.41 -42.62 -25.93
N LEU A 46 40.58 -42.76 -26.99
CA LEU A 46 40.69 -43.65 -28.17
C LEU A 46 40.15 -45.09 -28.15
N HIS A 47 39.29 -45.33 -29.18
CA HIS A 47 39.15 -46.51 -30.05
C HIS A 47 38.75 -47.87 -29.43
N ALA A 48 38.02 -48.78 -30.08
CA ALA A 48 37.21 -48.83 -31.29
C ALA A 48 36.52 -50.21 -31.30
N THR A 49 35.29 -50.26 -31.85
CA THR A 49 34.72 -51.34 -32.69
C THR A 49 34.68 -52.81 -32.22
N GLY A 50 33.46 -53.37 -32.13
CA GLY A 50 33.15 -54.74 -32.61
C GLY A 50 32.05 -55.49 -31.83
N PRO A 51 31.14 -56.25 -32.48
CA PRO A 51 29.74 -56.48 -32.05
C PRO A 51 29.44 -57.97 -31.72
N PRO A 52 28.20 -58.50 -31.80
CA PRO A 52 26.88 -58.11 -31.27
C PRO A 52 26.24 -59.24 -30.39
N THR A 53 25.17 -58.99 -29.65
CA THR A 53 23.84 -59.70 -29.72
C THR A 53 22.91 -59.36 -28.54
N GLU A 54 21.66 -59.00 -28.90
CA GLU A 54 20.35 -59.16 -28.22
C GLU A 54 20.18 -58.66 -26.75
N VAL A 55 19.18 -57.86 -26.38
CA VAL A 55 17.73 -58.00 -26.57
C VAL A 55 17.08 -56.63 -26.38
N CYS A 56 16.08 -56.32 -27.21
CA CYS A 56 15.25 -55.13 -27.12
C CYS A 56 14.14 -55.30 -26.05
N MET A 57 13.97 -54.33 -25.15
CA MET A 57 12.67 -53.89 -24.62
C MET A 57 12.77 -52.45 -24.09
N SER A 58 12.05 -51.57 -24.76
CA SER A 58 11.95 -50.13 -24.52
C SER A 58 11.03 -49.79 -23.35
N SER A 59 11.45 -48.87 -22.48
CA SER A 59 10.54 -48.03 -21.69
C SER A 59 11.05 -46.59 -21.64
N THR A 60 10.54 -45.79 -22.58
CA THR A 60 10.52 -44.33 -22.55
C THR A 60 9.52 -43.86 -21.49
N VAL A 61 9.96 -43.07 -20.51
CA VAL A 61 9.09 -42.25 -19.66
C VAL A 61 9.04 -40.84 -20.25
N PRO A 62 7.88 -40.31 -20.67
CA PRO A 62 7.77 -38.93 -21.14
C PRO A 62 7.62 -37.96 -19.97
N ALA A 63 8.22 -36.78 -20.14
CA ALA A 63 8.07 -35.63 -19.26
C ALA A 63 6.62 -35.12 -19.27
N HIS A 64 6.04 -34.90 -18.08
CA HIS A 64 4.74 -34.26 -17.91
C HIS A 64 4.89 -32.81 -17.43
N SER A 65 4.28 -31.89 -18.20
CA SER A 65 3.86 -30.54 -17.80
C SER A 65 2.94 -30.55 -16.57
N PRO A 66 2.82 -29.43 -15.83
CA PRO A 66 1.93 -29.35 -14.68
C PRO A 66 0.48 -29.23 -15.15
N ALA A 67 -0.18 -30.36 -15.37
CA ALA A 67 -1.62 -30.44 -15.43
C ALA A 67 -2.16 -30.43 -14.00
N ALA A 68 -3.23 -29.66 -13.76
CA ALA A 68 -3.96 -29.64 -12.49
C ALA A 68 -4.27 -31.08 -12.04
N SER A 69 -3.76 -31.46 -10.87
CA SER A 69 -4.16 -32.68 -10.19
C SER A 69 -5.64 -32.55 -9.84
N ALA A 70 -6.49 -33.36 -10.47
CA ALA A 70 -7.84 -33.59 -9.99
C ALA A 70 -7.73 -34.35 -8.66
N LEU A 71 -7.98 -33.65 -7.54
CA LEU A 71 -8.18 -34.26 -6.23
C LEU A 71 -9.25 -35.36 -6.36
N ALA A 72 -8.96 -36.56 -5.85
CA ALA A 72 -9.97 -37.62 -5.73
C ALA A 72 -11.13 -37.10 -4.87
N ALA A 73 -12.37 -37.44 -5.23
CA ALA A 73 -13.55 -37.02 -4.46
C ALA A 73 -13.47 -37.55 -3.02
N PRO A 74 -13.89 -36.77 -2.00
CA PRO A 74 -13.82 -37.19 -0.61
C PRO A 74 -14.64 -38.45 -0.36
N SER A 75 -14.08 -39.38 0.41
CA SER A 75 -14.69 -40.67 0.74
C SER A 75 -15.69 -40.54 1.90
N THR A 76 -15.37 -39.70 2.89
CA THR A 76 -16.17 -39.49 4.10
C THR A 76 -16.36 -38.00 4.36
N VAL A 77 -17.62 -37.55 4.43
CA VAL A 77 -17.94 -36.14 4.72
C VAL A 77 -18.93 -36.05 5.88
N VAL A 78 -18.66 -35.13 6.79
CA VAL A 78 -19.60 -34.78 7.86
C VAL A 78 -20.32 -33.49 7.52
N HIS A 79 -21.63 -33.49 7.60
CA HIS A 79 -22.49 -32.34 7.39
C HIS A 79 -23.17 -31.94 8.68
N LYS A 80 -22.94 -30.72 9.16
CA LYS A 80 -23.68 -30.17 10.27
C LYS A 80 -24.75 -29.21 9.76
N PHE A 81 -26.00 -29.37 10.19
CA PHE A 81 -27.10 -28.45 9.87
C PHE A 81 -27.56 -27.66 11.11
N GLY A 82 -27.64 -26.33 10.97
CA GLY A 82 -28.19 -25.43 12.00
C GLY A 82 -29.71 -25.51 12.12
N GLY A 83 -30.27 -24.97 13.21
CA GLY A 83 -31.72 -25.05 13.47
C GLY A 83 -32.59 -24.34 12.43
N THR A 84 -32.07 -23.31 11.77
CA THR A 84 -32.72 -22.64 10.62
C THR A 84 -32.81 -23.56 9.40
N SER A 85 -31.80 -24.39 9.18
CA SER A 85 -31.74 -25.38 8.10
C SER A 85 -32.69 -26.56 8.30
N VAL A 86 -33.20 -26.77 9.52
CA VAL A 86 -34.16 -27.84 9.87
C VAL A 86 -35.37 -27.28 10.62
N ALA A 87 -35.82 -26.07 10.26
CA ALA A 87 -36.85 -25.35 11.02
C ALA A 87 -38.27 -25.96 10.92
N ASP A 88 -38.56 -26.66 9.82
CA ASP A 88 -39.87 -27.20 9.45
C ASP A 88 -39.71 -28.34 8.41
N ALA A 89 -40.84 -28.95 8.02
CA ALA A 89 -40.85 -30.08 7.08
C ALA A 89 -40.30 -29.73 5.69
N GLU A 90 -40.51 -28.52 5.17
CA GLU A 90 -39.94 -28.11 3.88
C GLU A 90 -38.41 -28.09 3.96
N ARG A 91 -37.89 -27.53 5.06
CA ARG A 91 -36.46 -27.47 5.35
C ARG A 91 -35.83 -28.85 5.48
N TYR A 92 -36.50 -29.81 6.13
CA TYR A 92 -36.02 -31.21 6.16
C TYR A 92 -35.97 -31.84 4.76
N ARG A 93 -36.99 -31.65 3.91
CA ARG A 93 -36.97 -32.15 2.52
C ARG A 93 -35.81 -31.54 1.74
N HIS A 94 -35.58 -30.24 1.92
CA HIS A 94 -34.48 -29.54 1.29
C HIS A 94 -33.11 -30.09 1.73
N VAL A 95 -32.89 -30.26 3.03
CA VAL A 95 -31.68 -30.88 3.58
C VAL A 95 -31.49 -32.30 3.04
N ALA A 96 -32.53 -33.12 3.00
CA ALA A 96 -32.46 -34.46 2.40
C ALA A 96 -32.05 -34.39 0.92
N GLY A 97 -32.65 -33.48 0.14
CA GLY A 97 -32.25 -33.24 -1.25
C GLY A 97 -30.77 -32.85 -1.41
N LEU A 98 -30.26 -31.99 -0.52
CA LEU A 98 -28.84 -31.61 -0.49
C LEU A 98 -27.94 -32.81 -0.22
N LEU A 99 -28.31 -33.66 0.73
CA LEU A 99 -27.54 -34.85 1.09
C LEU A 99 -27.54 -35.89 -0.03
N LEU A 100 -28.68 -36.12 -0.69
CA LEU A 100 -28.81 -37.10 -1.77
C LEU A 100 -28.17 -36.68 -3.08
N ALA A 101 -27.99 -35.37 -3.32
CA ALA A 101 -27.29 -34.85 -4.48
C ALA A 101 -25.76 -35.04 -4.43
N ARG A 102 -25.22 -35.54 -3.31
CA ARG A 102 -23.78 -35.60 -3.07
C ARG A 102 -23.19 -37.01 -3.32
N PRO A 103 -21.96 -37.10 -3.86
CA PRO A 103 -21.38 -38.36 -4.30
C PRO A 103 -20.52 -39.09 -3.25
N GLU A 104 -20.31 -38.54 -2.04
CA GLU A 104 -19.48 -39.19 -1.03
C GLU A 104 -19.97 -40.59 -0.62
N SER A 105 -19.04 -41.47 -0.24
CA SER A 105 -19.35 -42.86 0.09
C SER A 105 -19.94 -43.02 1.49
N LEU A 106 -19.34 -42.36 2.50
CA LEU A 106 -19.82 -42.35 3.88
C LEU A 106 -20.26 -40.93 4.26
N GLN A 107 -21.53 -40.76 4.59
CA GLN A 107 -22.14 -39.46 4.88
C GLN A 107 -22.68 -39.43 6.30
N VAL A 108 -22.14 -38.52 7.13
CA VAL A 108 -22.57 -38.33 8.52
C VAL A 108 -23.21 -36.96 8.68
N SER A 109 -24.50 -36.92 9.04
CA SER A 109 -25.28 -35.69 9.17
C SER A 109 -25.56 -35.39 10.64
N VAL A 110 -24.98 -34.32 11.18
CA VAL A 110 -25.24 -33.82 12.53
C VAL A 110 -26.31 -32.73 12.47
N VAL A 111 -27.42 -32.90 13.19
CA VAL A 111 -28.51 -31.92 13.18
C VAL A 111 -28.71 -31.25 14.53
N SER A 112 -29.00 -29.95 14.50
CA SER A 112 -29.45 -29.18 15.66
C SER A 112 -30.96 -29.37 15.85
N ALA A 113 -31.51 -28.97 17.01
CA ALA A 113 -32.96 -28.86 17.15
C ALA A 113 -33.58 -27.92 16.10
N MET A 114 -34.87 -28.11 15.79
CA MET A 114 -35.61 -27.18 14.93
C MET A 114 -35.56 -25.76 15.53
N LYS A 115 -35.48 -24.72 14.68
CA LYS A 115 -35.37 -23.32 15.11
C LYS A 115 -36.30 -22.97 16.29
N GLY A 116 -35.72 -22.53 17.42
CA GLY A 116 -36.43 -22.10 18.64
C GLY A 116 -36.92 -23.23 19.55
N VAL A 117 -36.68 -24.50 19.24
CA VAL A 117 -37.11 -25.63 20.10
C VAL A 117 -36.27 -25.74 21.37
N THR A 118 -34.95 -25.56 21.30
CA THR A 118 -34.08 -25.60 22.49
C THR A 118 -34.47 -24.52 23.49
N ASP A 119 -34.70 -23.28 23.03
CA ASP A 119 -35.14 -22.17 23.89
C ASP A 119 -36.51 -22.48 24.52
N ALA A 120 -37.46 -23.02 23.74
CA ALA A 120 -38.76 -23.42 24.26
C ALA A 120 -38.66 -24.56 25.31
N LEU A 121 -37.72 -25.50 25.15
CA LEU A 121 -37.47 -26.56 26.13
C LEU A 121 -36.87 -26.02 27.43
N ILE A 122 -35.96 -25.05 27.34
CA ILE A 122 -35.38 -24.36 28.49
C ILE A 122 -36.46 -23.57 29.24
N GLU A 123 -37.28 -22.81 28.50
CA GLU A 123 -38.40 -22.05 29.04
C GLU A 123 -39.42 -22.97 29.73
N LEU A 124 -39.78 -24.10 29.11
CA LEU A 124 -40.64 -25.12 29.69
C LEU A 124 -40.13 -25.62 31.04
N ALA A 125 -38.83 -25.92 31.14
CA ALA A 125 -38.22 -26.39 32.37
C ALA A 125 -38.25 -25.32 33.47
N HIS A 126 -38.02 -24.05 33.11
CA HIS A 126 -38.10 -22.93 34.05
C HIS A 126 -39.53 -22.67 34.54
N LEU A 127 -40.51 -22.63 33.64
CA LEU A 127 -41.92 -22.46 34.00
C LEU A 127 -42.40 -23.58 34.93
N ALA A 128 -42.04 -24.83 34.61
CA ALA A 128 -42.35 -25.97 35.46
C ALA A 128 -41.71 -25.82 36.85
N ALA A 129 -40.41 -25.52 36.94
CA ALA A 129 -39.73 -25.35 38.23
C ALA A 129 -40.26 -24.17 39.06
N GLN A 130 -40.83 -23.14 38.42
CA GLN A 130 -41.47 -22.01 39.09
C GLN A 130 -42.91 -22.30 39.54
N GLY A 131 -43.45 -23.48 39.21
CA GLY A 131 -44.84 -23.85 39.49
C GLY A 131 -45.87 -23.12 38.62
N ASP A 132 -45.45 -22.53 37.50
CA ASP A 132 -46.33 -21.79 36.59
C ASP A 132 -47.12 -22.75 35.69
N ALA A 133 -48.46 -22.72 35.78
CA ALA A 133 -49.35 -23.57 34.97
C ALA A 133 -49.29 -23.28 33.44
N GLY A 134 -48.54 -22.28 32.99
CA GLY A 134 -48.25 -22.03 31.59
C GLY A 134 -47.39 -23.11 30.92
N TRP A 135 -46.66 -23.93 31.69
CA TRP A 135 -45.79 -24.97 31.11
C TRP A 135 -46.60 -26.05 30.36
N GLN A 136 -47.83 -26.37 30.79
CA GLN A 136 -48.67 -27.37 30.11
C GLN A 136 -49.09 -26.89 28.71
N GLU A 137 -49.48 -25.62 28.57
CA GLU A 137 -49.86 -25.04 27.28
C GLU A 137 -48.66 -24.99 26.33
N ALA A 138 -47.50 -24.54 26.82
CA ALA A 138 -46.26 -24.54 26.06
C ALA A 138 -45.84 -25.97 25.63
N TRP A 139 -46.06 -26.98 26.48
CA TRP A 139 -45.76 -28.38 26.17
C TRP A 139 -46.66 -28.91 25.05
N HIS A 140 -47.96 -28.62 25.12
CA HIS A 140 -48.92 -28.98 24.07
C HIS A 140 -48.57 -28.32 22.73
N ALA A 141 -48.20 -27.04 22.75
CA ALA A 141 -47.78 -26.30 21.55
C ALA A 141 -46.51 -26.92 20.93
N LEU A 142 -45.52 -27.26 21.75
CA LEU A 142 -44.27 -27.86 21.28
C LEU A 142 -44.47 -29.27 20.72
N ARG A 143 -45.32 -30.08 21.36
CA ARG A 143 -45.73 -31.41 20.87
C ARG A 143 -46.45 -31.31 19.53
N ALA A 144 -47.44 -30.42 19.43
CA ALA A 144 -48.20 -30.19 18.21
C ALA A 144 -47.30 -29.75 17.05
N ARG A 145 -46.30 -28.90 17.32
CA ARG A 145 -45.31 -28.47 16.32
C ARG A 145 -44.51 -29.64 15.74
N HIS A 146 -43.98 -30.53 16.58
CA HIS A 146 -43.20 -31.69 16.12
C HIS A 146 -44.08 -32.70 15.38
N ARG A 147 -45.29 -32.95 15.87
CA ARG A 147 -46.27 -33.81 15.19
C ARG A 147 -46.66 -33.25 13.82
N GLY A 148 -46.93 -31.95 13.74
CA GLY A 148 -47.22 -31.26 12.49
C GLY A 148 -46.09 -31.36 11.48
N ALA A 149 -44.83 -31.19 11.94
CA ALA A 149 -43.66 -31.38 11.10
C ALA A 149 -43.52 -32.84 10.60
N ALA A 150 -43.72 -33.83 11.48
CA ALA A 150 -43.69 -35.24 11.10
C ALA A 150 -44.75 -35.57 10.04
N VAL A 151 -46.01 -35.19 10.27
CA VAL A 151 -47.13 -35.44 9.36
C VAL A 151 -46.87 -34.80 8.01
N ALA A 152 -46.44 -33.55 7.98
CA ALA A 152 -46.10 -32.87 6.74
C ALA A 152 -44.95 -33.58 6.02
N LEU A 153 -43.92 -34.05 6.74
CA LEU A 153 -42.71 -34.63 6.17
C LEU A 153 -42.90 -36.06 5.62
N LEU A 154 -43.67 -36.90 6.33
CA LEU A 154 -43.77 -38.35 6.07
C LEU A 154 -45.10 -38.78 5.44
N GLY A 155 -46.13 -37.94 5.46
CA GLY A 155 -47.45 -38.25 4.88
C GLY A 155 -48.04 -39.53 5.47
N GLU A 156 -48.37 -40.50 4.61
CA GLU A 156 -48.98 -41.78 5.04
C GLU A 156 -48.05 -42.66 5.89
N GLN A 157 -46.73 -42.46 5.82
CA GLN A 157 -45.74 -43.25 6.56
C GLN A 157 -45.46 -42.70 7.98
N VAL A 158 -46.26 -41.74 8.45
CA VAL A 158 -45.97 -41.00 9.69
C VAL A 158 -46.25 -41.80 10.98
N GLY A 159 -47.09 -42.84 10.92
CA GLY A 159 -47.68 -43.51 12.10
C GLY A 159 -46.68 -43.77 13.24
N ASP A 160 -45.69 -44.63 12.99
CA ASP A 160 -44.68 -45.01 14.00
C ASP A 160 -43.86 -43.82 14.53
N THR A 161 -43.67 -42.77 13.71
CA THR A 161 -42.91 -41.58 14.13
C THR A 161 -43.74 -40.69 15.05
N VAL A 162 -45.05 -40.54 14.79
CA VAL A 162 -45.94 -39.80 15.70
C VAL A 162 -46.03 -40.53 17.04
N ASP A 163 -46.21 -41.85 17.03
CA ASP A 163 -46.30 -42.65 18.25
C ASP A 163 -45.02 -42.54 19.08
N TRP A 164 -43.85 -42.57 18.42
CA TRP A 164 -42.56 -42.37 19.07
C TRP A 164 -42.40 -40.96 19.65
N ILE A 165 -42.80 -39.90 18.91
CA ILE A 165 -42.77 -38.51 19.40
C ILE A 165 -43.66 -38.37 20.63
N ASP A 166 -44.90 -38.88 20.55
CA ASP A 166 -45.90 -38.77 21.61
C ASP A 166 -45.40 -39.45 22.89
N ALA A 167 -44.88 -40.68 22.80
CA ALA A 167 -44.30 -41.38 23.94
C ALA A 167 -43.16 -40.60 24.63
N ARG A 168 -42.34 -39.87 23.86
CA ARG A 168 -41.25 -39.04 24.42
C ARG A 168 -41.75 -37.73 25.02
N PHE A 169 -42.78 -37.12 24.45
CA PHE A 169 -43.41 -35.95 25.06
C PHE A 169 -44.11 -36.34 26.37
N ASP A 170 -44.73 -37.51 26.45
CA ASP A 170 -45.33 -38.01 27.69
C ASP A 170 -44.28 -38.21 28.78
N GLN A 171 -43.12 -38.80 28.44
CA GLN A 171 -41.96 -38.88 29.36
C GLN A 171 -41.45 -37.49 29.78
N LEU A 172 -41.42 -36.51 28.87
CA LEU A 172 -41.06 -35.14 29.21
C LEU A 172 -42.07 -34.52 30.18
N ALA A 173 -43.38 -34.78 30.01
CA ALA A 173 -44.41 -34.29 30.91
C ALA A 173 -44.23 -34.86 32.33
N GLU A 174 -43.84 -36.12 32.49
CA GLU A 174 -43.51 -36.70 33.79
C GLU A 174 -42.34 -35.96 34.47
N VAL A 175 -41.29 -35.64 33.72
CA VAL A 175 -40.13 -34.89 34.23
C VAL A 175 -40.52 -33.46 34.63
N LEU A 176 -41.30 -32.75 33.80
CA LEU A 176 -41.77 -31.40 34.09
C LEU A 176 -42.71 -31.37 35.30
N ALA A 177 -43.61 -32.36 35.43
CA ALA A 177 -44.47 -32.50 36.60
C ALA A 177 -43.65 -32.72 37.88
N ALA A 178 -42.57 -33.50 37.82
CA ALA A 178 -41.66 -33.67 38.95
C ALA A 178 -40.95 -32.34 39.32
N LEU A 179 -40.49 -31.56 38.33
CA LEU A 179 -39.90 -30.24 38.56
C LEU A 179 -40.87 -29.28 39.23
N ALA A 180 -42.14 -29.30 38.82
CA ALA A 180 -43.19 -28.47 39.42
C ALA A 180 -43.48 -28.83 40.89
N VAL A 181 -43.25 -30.08 41.29
CA VAL A 181 -43.34 -30.51 42.69
C VAL A 181 -42.09 -30.12 43.49
N ILE A 182 -40.91 -30.21 42.88
CA ILE A 182 -39.62 -29.93 43.53
C ILE A 182 -39.42 -28.42 43.75
N GLY A 183 -39.84 -27.58 42.81
CA GLY A 183 -39.70 -26.13 42.89
C GLY A 183 -38.30 -25.60 42.55
N GLU A 184 -37.42 -26.44 42.01
CA GLU A 184 -36.06 -26.09 41.61
C GLU A 184 -35.72 -26.76 40.27
N LEU A 185 -34.79 -26.17 39.51
CA LEU A 185 -34.29 -26.73 38.24
C LEU A 185 -32.83 -27.16 38.37
N PRO A 186 -32.55 -28.43 38.68
CA PRO A 186 -31.19 -28.96 38.68
C PRO A 186 -30.58 -28.92 37.28
N ARG A 187 -29.28 -28.66 37.19
CA ARG A 187 -28.55 -28.57 35.91
C ARG A 187 -28.62 -29.86 35.11
N GLU A 188 -28.56 -31.01 35.77
CA GLU A 188 -28.65 -32.33 35.13
C GLU A 188 -30.01 -32.56 34.48
N VAL A 189 -31.09 -32.05 35.08
CA VAL A 189 -32.43 -32.14 34.50
C VAL A 189 -32.55 -31.18 33.32
N LEU A 190 -32.03 -29.95 33.46
CA LEU A 190 -32.00 -29.00 32.36
C LEU A 190 -31.26 -29.56 31.15
N ASP A 191 -30.05 -30.11 31.34
CA ASP A 191 -29.27 -30.76 30.28
C ASP A 191 -30.04 -31.87 29.55
N ARG A 192 -30.79 -32.67 30.31
CA ARG A 192 -31.63 -33.72 29.74
C ARG A 192 -32.80 -33.18 28.93
N VAL A 193 -33.47 -32.12 29.41
CA VAL A 193 -34.63 -31.53 28.75
C VAL A 193 -34.23 -30.77 27.49
N GLN A 194 -33.23 -29.89 27.59
CA GLN A 194 -32.82 -29.03 26.47
C GLN A 194 -32.27 -29.83 25.28
N GLY A 195 -31.63 -30.98 25.53
CA GLY A 195 -31.09 -31.85 24.48
C GLY A 195 -32.13 -32.68 23.71
N LEU A 196 -33.40 -32.69 24.12
CA LEU A 196 -34.43 -33.47 23.42
C LEU A 196 -34.73 -32.93 22.01
N GLY A 197 -34.50 -31.63 21.77
CA GLY A 197 -34.74 -31.01 20.47
C GLY A 197 -33.92 -31.67 19.34
N GLU A 198 -32.65 -31.96 19.60
CA GLU A 198 -31.74 -32.63 18.67
C GLU A 198 -32.13 -34.09 18.44
N VAL A 199 -32.59 -34.76 19.51
CA VAL A 199 -33.07 -36.15 19.45
C VAL A 199 -34.29 -36.26 18.53
N PHE A 200 -35.25 -35.34 18.66
CA PHE A 200 -36.42 -35.28 17.78
C PHE A 200 -36.02 -34.93 16.35
N SER A 201 -35.11 -33.97 16.16
CA SER A 201 -34.66 -33.54 14.83
C SER A 201 -33.94 -34.66 14.06
N ALA A 202 -33.01 -35.36 14.73
CA ALA A 202 -32.27 -36.47 14.13
C ALA A 202 -33.20 -37.62 13.71
N GLN A 203 -34.20 -37.94 14.55
CA GLN A 203 -35.19 -38.95 14.23
C GLN A 203 -36.05 -38.55 13.02
N LEU A 204 -36.52 -37.29 12.95
CA LEU A 204 -37.31 -36.80 11.82
C LEU A 204 -36.55 -36.89 10.50
N LEU A 205 -35.30 -36.41 10.45
CA LEU A 205 -34.49 -36.48 9.24
C LEU A 205 -34.17 -37.94 8.86
N GLY A 206 -33.79 -38.77 9.83
CA GLY A 206 -33.46 -40.17 9.58
C GLY A 206 -34.65 -40.98 9.07
N THR A 207 -35.84 -40.81 9.67
CA THR A 207 -37.05 -41.46 9.15
C THR A 207 -37.42 -40.94 7.77
N HIS A 208 -37.26 -39.64 7.50
CA HIS A 208 -37.54 -39.10 6.18
C HIS A 208 -36.62 -39.67 5.09
N LEU A 209 -35.33 -39.81 5.36
CA LEU A 209 -34.40 -40.47 4.43
C LEU A 209 -34.81 -41.93 4.18
N ARG A 210 -35.19 -42.68 5.22
CA ARG A 210 -35.70 -44.06 5.05
C ARG A 210 -37.00 -44.11 4.23
N ALA A 211 -37.90 -43.14 4.44
CA ALA A 211 -39.14 -43.01 3.66
C ALA A 211 -38.89 -42.74 2.18
N LEU A 212 -37.75 -42.10 1.85
CA LEU A 212 -37.26 -41.92 0.47
C LEU A 212 -36.56 -43.16 -0.10
N GLY A 213 -36.45 -44.25 0.67
CA GLY A 213 -35.83 -45.51 0.25
C GLY A 213 -34.34 -45.63 0.58
N GLU A 214 -33.79 -44.71 1.38
CA GLU A 214 -32.36 -44.65 1.69
C GLU A 214 -31.99 -45.46 2.94
N ASP A 215 -30.90 -46.22 2.87
CA ASP A 215 -30.39 -46.99 4.01
C ASP A 215 -29.64 -46.08 4.98
N CYS A 216 -30.35 -45.62 6.02
CA CYS A 216 -29.87 -44.64 6.98
C CYS A 216 -29.98 -45.13 8.44
N ALA A 217 -28.91 -44.96 9.20
CA ALA A 217 -28.92 -45.14 10.66
C ALA A 217 -29.15 -43.79 11.37
N VAL A 218 -29.78 -43.81 12.55
CA VAL A 218 -29.91 -42.64 13.43
C VAL A 218 -29.07 -42.91 14.67
N LEU A 219 -28.09 -42.05 14.94
CA LEU A 219 -27.17 -42.13 16.07
C LEU A 219 -27.54 -41.08 17.12
N ASP A 220 -27.97 -41.54 18.29
CA ASP A 220 -28.02 -40.67 19.46
C ASP A 220 -26.60 -40.50 20.00
N ALA A 221 -26.09 -39.27 20.00
CA ALA A 221 -24.73 -38.99 20.44
C ALA A 221 -24.50 -39.39 21.90
N ARG A 222 -25.55 -39.53 22.73
CA ARG A 222 -25.45 -40.01 24.11
C ARG A 222 -25.05 -41.50 24.20
N ASP A 223 -25.20 -42.26 23.13
CA ASP A 223 -24.80 -43.67 23.10
C ASP A 223 -23.29 -43.82 22.87
N VAL A 224 -22.65 -42.78 22.32
CA VAL A 224 -21.26 -42.83 21.86
C VAL A 224 -20.37 -41.80 22.56
N LEU A 225 -20.80 -40.54 22.62
CA LEU A 225 -19.97 -39.41 23.03
C LEU A 225 -19.87 -39.28 24.55
N VAL A 226 -18.65 -39.35 25.06
CA VAL A 226 -18.32 -39.19 26.48
C VAL A 226 -17.48 -37.92 26.66
N VAL A 227 -17.87 -37.05 27.59
CA VAL A 227 -17.22 -35.76 27.84
C VAL A 227 -17.01 -35.48 29.34
N GLY A 228 -16.12 -34.54 29.64
CA GLY A 228 -15.98 -33.93 30.96
C GLY A 228 -16.12 -32.41 30.88
N HIS A 229 -16.48 -31.79 32.00
CA HIS A 229 -16.52 -30.33 32.13
C HIS A 229 -15.36 -29.86 33.01
N GLY A 230 -14.48 -29.03 32.47
CA GLY A 230 -13.37 -28.41 33.19
C GLY A 230 -13.44 -26.88 33.16
N GLU A 231 -12.49 -26.21 33.81
CA GLU A 231 -12.42 -24.73 33.83
C GLU A 231 -12.27 -24.12 32.44
N LEU A 232 -11.68 -24.85 31.49
CA LEU A 232 -11.45 -24.44 30.11
C LEU A 232 -12.58 -24.84 29.14
N GLY A 233 -13.67 -25.43 29.64
CA GLY A 233 -14.82 -25.88 28.84
C GLY A 233 -14.97 -27.40 28.79
N VAL A 234 -15.64 -27.87 27.74
CA VAL A 234 -15.93 -29.30 27.53
C VAL A 234 -14.72 -30.01 26.95
N ASP A 235 -14.34 -31.13 27.56
CA ASP A 235 -13.25 -32.00 27.16
C ASP A 235 -13.81 -33.35 26.71
N VAL A 236 -13.40 -33.82 25.53
CA VAL A 236 -13.91 -35.08 24.95
C VAL A 236 -13.02 -36.24 25.36
N ASP A 237 -13.62 -37.29 25.91
CA ASP A 237 -12.95 -38.56 26.14
C ASP A 237 -12.89 -39.35 24.82
N TRP A 238 -11.83 -39.10 24.05
CA TRP A 238 -11.67 -39.61 22.69
C TRP A 238 -11.61 -41.14 22.64
N ASP A 239 -10.91 -41.77 23.57
CA ASP A 239 -10.74 -43.23 23.60
C ASP A 239 -12.07 -43.93 23.93
N ALA A 240 -12.78 -43.46 24.96
CA ALA A 240 -14.09 -44.00 25.31
C ALA A 240 -15.10 -43.78 24.18
N SER A 241 -15.10 -42.59 23.57
CA SER A 241 -16.02 -42.25 22.48
C SER A 241 -15.74 -43.06 21.21
N ALA A 242 -14.47 -43.24 20.84
CA ALA A 242 -14.08 -44.07 19.69
C ALA A 242 -14.45 -45.55 19.92
N GLY A 243 -14.24 -46.08 21.13
CA GLY A 243 -14.62 -47.44 21.47
C GLY A 243 -16.14 -47.67 21.40
N ARG A 244 -16.94 -46.75 21.94
CA ARG A 244 -18.41 -46.82 21.85
C ARG A 244 -18.89 -46.67 20.40
N LEU A 245 -18.27 -45.79 19.61
CA LEU A 245 -18.61 -45.64 18.18
C LEU A 245 -18.33 -46.93 17.41
N ALA A 246 -17.16 -47.56 17.62
CA ALA A 246 -16.80 -48.80 16.97
C ALA A 246 -17.81 -49.92 17.28
N ALA A 247 -18.21 -50.05 18.55
CA ALA A 247 -19.24 -51.01 18.95
C ALA A 247 -20.61 -50.71 18.29
N TRP A 248 -21.01 -49.45 18.23
CA TRP A 248 -22.24 -49.02 17.57
C TRP A 248 -22.22 -49.31 16.06
N ARG A 249 -21.08 -49.09 15.39
CA ARG A 249 -20.88 -49.35 13.95
C ARG A 249 -20.94 -50.81 13.55
N LEU A 250 -20.62 -51.74 14.45
CA LEU A 250 -20.81 -53.18 14.20
C LEU A 250 -22.28 -53.55 13.99
N GLN A 251 -23.19 -52.82 14.64
CA GLN A 251 -24.64 -53.05 14.56
C GLN A 251 -25.30 -52.20 13.46
N HIS A 252 -24.67 -51.09 13.10
CA HIS A 252 -25.19 -50.11 12.15
C HIS A 252 -24.17 -49.89 11.03
N PRO A 253 -24.09 -50.76 10.01
CA PRO A 253 -23.10 -50.65 8.92
C PRO A 253 -23.49 -49.62 7.84
N GLN A 254 -24.65 -48.98 7.94
CA GLN A 254 -25.19 -48.05 6.95
C GLN A 254 -24.20 -46.96 6.56
N LEU A 255 -24.21 -46.58 5.28
CA LEU A 255 -23.34 -45.52 4.74
C LEU A 255 -23.88 -44.11 5.01
N ARG A 256 -25.16 -43.98 5.37
CA ARG A 256 -25.76 -42.71 5.82
C ARG A 256 -26.05 -42.79 7.31
N VAL A 257 -25.52 -41.84 8.09
CA VAL A 257 -25.74 -41.75 9.53
C VAL A 257 -26.27 -40.36 9.85
N VAL A 258 -27.43 -40.25 10.51
CA VAL A 258 -27.93 -39.00 11.07
C VAL A 258 -27.66 -39.01 12.57
N ALA A 259 -26.79 -38.13 13.05
CA ALA A 259 -26.43 -38.01 14.46
C ALA A 259 -27.08 -36.78 15.11
N THR A 260 -27.39 -36.89 16.40
CA THR A 260 -27.80 -35.73 17.21
C THR A 260 -26.61 -34.80 17.46
N GLY A 261 -26.79 -33.48 17.31
CA GLY A 261 -25.85 -32.50 17.83
C GLY A 261 -26.00 -32.29 19.35
N PHE A 262 -25.14 -31.45 19.94
CA PHE A 262 -25.26 -30.83 21.28
C PHE A 262 -25.25 -31.75 22.51
N VAL A 263 -25.74 -32.98 22.41
CA VAL A 263 -25.92 -33.93 23.53
C VAL A 263 -24.75 -34.90 23.67
N ALA A 264 -24.45 -35.29 24.90
CA ALA A 264 -23.40 -36.25 25.24
C ALA A 264 -23.71 -36.95 26.57
N ARG A 265 -22.82 -37.84 27.01
CA ARG A 265 -22.74 -38.32 28.39
C ARG A 265 -21.50 -37.82 29.10
N ASP A 266 -21.59 -37.61 30.40
CA ASP A 266 -20.41 -37.37 31.22
C ASP A 266 -19.67 -38.68 31.55
N ARG A 267 -18.52 -38.57 32.23
CA ARG A 267 -17.71 -39.73 32.66
C ARG A 267 -18.41 -40.63 33.69
N GLN A 268 -19.53 -40.19 34.27
CA GLN A 268 -20.39 -40.98 35.16
C GLN A 268 -21.62 -41.54 34.42
N ASP A 269 -21.61 -41.47 33.08
CA ASP A 269 -22.68 -41.94 32.19
C ASP A 269 -24.01 -41.18 32.36
N ARG A 270 -23.99 -39.95 32.90
CA ARG A 270 -25.17 -39.07 33.00
C ARG A 270 -25.31 -38.23 31.73
N VAL A 271 -26.54 -37.89 31.34
CA VAL A 271 -26.79 -37.02 30.19
C VAL A 271 -26.27 -35.62 30.47
N THR A 272 -25.55 -35.04 29.51
CA THR A 272 -25.06 -33.67 29.57
C THR A 272 -25.06 -33.04 28.17
N THR A 273 -24.70 -31.76 28.09
CA THR A 273 -24.62 -31.00 26.85
C THR A 273 -23.22 -30.43 26.61
N LEU A 274 -22.93 -30.10 25.36
CA LEU A 274 -21.64 -29.53 24.94
C LEU A 274 -21.54 -28.00 25.16
N GLY A 275 -22.60 -27.36 25.64
CA GLY A 275 -22.65 -25.91 25.85
C GLY A 275 -22.82 -25.10 24.55
N ARG A 276 -22.31 -23.86 24.55
CA ARG A 276 -22.49 -22.91 23.43
C ARG A 276 -21.94 -23.48 22.12
N ASN A 277 -22.70 -23.30 21.03
CA ASN A 277 -22.39 -23.84 19.70
C ASN A 277 -22.16 -25.37 19.69
N GLY A 278 -22.77 -26.09 20.64
CA GLY A 278 -22.53 -27.51 20.84
C GLY A 278 -22.82 -28.38 19.62
N SER A 279 -23.78 -28.01 18.76
CA SER A 279 -24.04 -28.77 17.53
C SER A 279 -22.92 -28.62 16.49
N ASP A 280 -22.32 -27.44 16.35
CA ASP A 280 -21.13 -27.27 15.50
C ASP A 280 -19.98 -28.11 16.07
N TYR A 281 -19.86 -28.17 17.41
CA TYR A 281 -18.84 -28.95 18.10
C TYR A 281 -19.04 -30.44 17.91
N SER A 282 -20.27 -30.93 17.99
CA SER A 282 -20.62 -32.30 17.60
C SER A 282 -20.22 -32.60 16.15
N GLY A 283 -20.41 -31.66 15.22
CA GLY A 283 -19.95 -31.78 13.84
C GLY A 283 -18.46 -32.06 13.74
N ALA A 284 -17.64 -31.25 14.42
CA ALA A 284 -16.19 -31.43 14.45
C ALA A 284 -15.75 -32.71 15.19
N ILE A 285 -16.44 -33.07 16.28
CA ILE A 285 -16.16 -34.31 17.03
C ILE A 285 -16.46 -35.53 16.18
N PHE A 286 -17.64 -35.60 15.56
CA PHE A 286 -17.99 -36.73 14.71
C PHE A 286 -17.12 -36.79 13.46
N ALA A 287 -16.72 -35.65 12.90
CA ALA A 287 -15.73 -35.65 11.81
C ALA A 287 -14.40 -36.26 12.24
N ALA A 288 -13.95 -35.99 13.47
CA ALA A 288 -12.77 -36.64 14.02
C ALA A 288 -12.98 -38.14 14.28
N LEU A 289 -14.10 -38.53 14.90
CA LEU A 289 -14.38 -39.94 15.26
C LEU A 289 -14.61 -40.83 14.02
N PHE A 290 -15.18 -40.28 12.95
CA PHE A 290 -15.39 -40.97 11.67
C PHE A 290 -14.20 -40.82 10.72
N ASN A 291 -13.13 -40.14 11.13
CA ASN A 291 -11.94 -39.87 10.30
C ASN A 291 -12.33 -39.28 8.93
N ALA A 292 -13.15 -38.23 8.95
CA ALA A 292 -13.68 -37.61 7.75
C ALA A 292 -12.61 -36.87 6.95
N ASP A 293 -12.85 -36.70 5.65
CA ASP A 293 -12.01 -35.91 4.75
C ASP A 293 -12.37 -34.42 4.83
N GLU A 294 -13.65 -34.10 5.06
CA GLU A 294 -14.17 -32.74 5.14
C GLU A 294 -15.29 -32.59 6.19
N LEU A 295 -15.37 -31.42 6.83
CA LEU A 295 -16.52 -31.00 7.64
C LEU A 295 -17.25 -29.85 6.96
N HIS A 296 -18.53 -30.02 6.66
CA HIS A 296 -19.38 -28.98 6.07
C HIS A 296 -20.37 -28.47 7.12
N ILE A 297 -20.25 -27.19 7.49
CA ILE A 297 -21.19 -26.52 8.38
C ILE A 297 -22.16 -25.71 7.52
N TRP A 298 -23.40 -26.18 7.48
CA TRP A 298 -24.50 -25.59 6.74
C TRP A 298 -25.28 -24.60 7.60
N THR A 299 -25.35 -23.37 7.12
CA THR A 299 -25.98 -22.21 7.76
C THR A 299 -26.87 -21.43 6.78
N ASP A 300 -27.28 -20.22 7.12
CA ASP A 300 -28.13 -19.32 6.34
C ASP A 300 -27.38 -18.17 5.63
N VAL A 301 -26.05 -18.21 5.61
CA VAL A 301 -25.17 -17.24 4.95
C VAL A 301 -24.19 -17.91 3.99
N ASP A 302 -23.81 -17.20 2.91
CA ASP A 302 -22.97 -17.71 1.81
C ASP A 302 -21.49 -17.96 2.17
N GLY A 303 -21.14 -17.86 3.44
CA GLY A 303 -19.80 -18.08 3.98
C GLY A 303 -19.50 -17.09 5.10
N VAL A 304 -18.21 -16.91 5.39
CA VAL A 304 -17.69 -15.83 6.24
C VAL A 304 -17.44 -14.60 5.38
N LEU A 305 -17.88 -13.43 5.86
CA LEU A 305 -17.70 -12.15 5.18
C LEU A 305 -16.56 -11.34 5.81
N SER A 306 -15.99 -10.41 5.04
CA SER A 306 -14.90 -9.50 5.44
C SER A 306 -15.29 -8.51 6.55
N ALA A 307 -16.58 -8.25 6.74
CA ALA A 307 -17.16 -7.50 7.85
C ALA A 307 -18.64 -7.88 8.01
N ASP A 308 -19.31 -7.42 9.06
CA ASP A 308 -20.76 -7.61 9.21
C ASP A 308 -21.51 -6.85 8.09
N PRO A 309 -22.25 -7.54 7.20
CA PRO A 309 -22.92 -6.91 6.06
C PRO A 309 -24.04 -5.95 6.47
N ARG A 310 -24.55 -6.05 7.70
CA ARG A 310 -25.56 -5.12 8.25
C ARG A 310 -24.96 -3.74 8.54
N LEU A 311 -23.67 -3.71 8.85
CA LEU A 311 -22.93 -2.49 9.15
C LEU A 311 -22.13 -2.00 7.93
N VAL A 312 -21.63 -2.91 7.11
CA VAL A 312 -20.84 -2.65 5.90
C VAL A 312 -21.49 -3.31 4.70
N PRO A 313 -22.35 -2.60 3.93
CA PRO A 313 -23.03 -3.16 2.76
C PRO A 313 -22.09 -3.74 1.69
N GLU A 314 -20.86 -3.20 1.59
CA GLU A 314 -19.84 -3.61 0.64
C GLU A 314 -18.98 -4.80 1.14
N ALA A 315 -19.38 -5.45 2.23
CA ALA A 315 -18.66 -6.61 2.76
C ALA A 315 -18.59 -7.74 1.72
N VAL A 316 -17.36 -8.12 1.36
CA VAL A 316 -17.11 -9.21 0.42
C VAL A 316 -16.99 -10.54 1.15
N GLN A 317 -17.34 -11.62 0.46
CA GLN A 317 -17.14 -12.98 0.96
C GLN A 317 -15.68 -13.41 0.93
N LEU A 318 -15.28 -14.10 2.00
CA LEU A 318 -13.96 -14.71 2.12
C LEU A 318 -14.02 -16.13 1.57
N HIS A 319 -13.25 -16.42 0.52
CA HIS A 319 -13.20 -17.76 -0.07
C HIS A 319 -12.47 -18.77 0.81
N ALA A 320 -11.41 -18.32 1.51
CA ALA A 320 -10.62 -19.17 2.37
C ALA A 320 -10.05 -18.39 3.56
N LEU A 321 -9.93 -19.09 4.69
CA LEU A 321 -9.35 -18.62 5.94
C LEU A 321 -8.41 -19.68 6.51
N SER A 322 -7.36 -19.26 7.20
CA SER A 322 -6.65 -20.18 8.10
C SER A 322 -7.45 -20.44 9.37
N TYR A 323 -7.13 -21.50 10.11
CA TYR A 323 -7.73 -21.74 11.43
C TYR A 323 -7.47 -20.60 12.41
N ASP A 324 -6.25 -20.04 12.39
CA ASP A 324 -5.87 -18.92 13.25
C ASP A 324 -6.70 -17.67 12.91
N GLU A 325 -6.83 -17.33 11.62
CA GLU A 325 -7.67 -16.21 11.17
C GLU A 325 -9.13 -16.38 11.58
N ALA A 326 -9.68 -17.58 11.42
CA ALA A 326 -11.06 -17.88 11.82
C ALA A 326 -11.26 -17.78 13.34
N CYS A 327 -10.28 -18.21 14.14
CA CYS A 327 -10.34 -18.13 15.60
C CYS A 327 -10.34 -16.67 16.08
N GLU A 328 -9.44 -15.84 15.53
CA GLU A 328 -9.33 -14.42 15.86
C GLU A 328 -10.59 -13.65 15.44
N LEU A 329 -11.12 -13.90 14.24
CA LEU A 329 -12.39 -13.31 13.80
C LEU A 329 -13.56 -13.69 14.73
N ALA A 330 -13.65 -14.96 15.12
CA ALA A 330 -14.70 -15.43 16.03
C ALA A 330 -14.56 -14.82 17.43
N TYR A 331 -13.34 -14.63 17.94
CA TYR A 331 -13.08 -14.04 19.24
C TYR A 331 -13.56 -12.59 19.34
N PHE A 332 -13.33 -11.77 18.30
CA PHE A 332 -13.71 -10.35 18.26
C PHE A 332 -15.11 -10.08 17.68
N GLY A 333 -15.97 -11.11 17.60
CA GLY A 333 -17.39 -10.96 17.39
C GLY A 333 -17.90 -11.27 15.99
N ALA A 334 -17.06 -11.77 15.07
CA ALA A 334 -17.59 -12.36 13.85
C ALA A 334 -18.45 -13.57 14.20
N LYS A 335 -19.65 -13.67 13.60
CA LYS A 335 -20.47 -14.88 13.68
C LYS A 335 -19.85 -16.00 12.82
N VAL A 336 -18.75 -16.54 13.30
CA VAL A 336 -17.98 -17.65 12.73
C VAL A 336 -17.97 -18.80 13.74
N VAL A 337 -17.53 -19.98 13.29
CA VAL A 337 -17.35 -21.16 14.14
C VAL A 337 -16.45 -20.81 15.33
N HIS A 338 -16.89 -21.15 16.54
CA HIS A 338 -16.15 -20.84 17.75
C HIS A 338 -14.81 -21.62 17.83
N PRO A 339 -13.73 -21.07 18.41
CA PRO A 339 -12.42 -21.74 18.44
C PRO A 339 -12.44 -23.13 19.07
N GLN A 340 -13.14 -23.32 20.20
CA GLN A 340 -13.27 -24.64 20.84
C GLN A 340 -13.92 -25.67 19.92
N THR A 341 -14.89 -25.23 19.12
CA THR A 341 -15.59 -26.06 18.14
C THR A 341 -14.66 -26.51 17.02
N MET A 342 -13.72 -25.68 16.60
CA MET A 342 -12.74 -26.02 15.56
C MET A 342 -11.59 -26.89 16.07
N SER A 343 -11.35 -26.96 17.39
CA SER A 343 -10.21 -27.68 17.98
C SER A 343 -10.01 -29.13 17.46
N PRO A 344 -11.06 -29.97 17.33
CA PRO A 344 -10.89 -31.31 16.76
C PRO A 344 -10.43 -31.27 15.29
N ALA A 345 -11.00 -30.36 14.50
CA ALA A 345 -10.65 -30.19 13.10
C ALA A 345 -9.22 -29.67 12.94
N ILE A 346 -8.79 -28.70 13.77
CA ILE A 346 -7.42 -28.17 13.80
C ILE A 346 -6.41 -29.29 14.06
N ARG A 347 -6.68 -30.14 15.07
CA ARG A 347 -5.79 -31.24 15.48
C ARG A 347 -5.55 -32.25 14.35
N LEU A 348 -6.56 -32.47 13.50
CA LEU A 348 -6.51 -33.41 12.39
C LEU A 348 -6.13 -32.76 11.05
N GLY A 349 -5.98 -31.43 10.99
CA GLY A 349 -5.83 -30.72 9.72
C GLY A 349 -7.05 -30.82 8.80
N LEU A 350 -8.23 -31.10 9.37
CA LEU A 350 -9.48 -31.33 8.64
C LEU A 350 -10.07 -30.01 8.10
N PRO A 351 -10.23 -29.83 6.78
CA PRO A 351 -10.83 -28.62 6.24
C PRO A 351 -12.31 -28.50 6.63
N ILE A 352 -12.71 -27.29 7.04
CA ILE A 352 -14.08 -26.93 7.37
C ILE A 352 -14.65 -26.06 6.24
N PHE A 353 -15.85 -26.36 5.75
CA PHE A 353 -16.55 -25.59 4.74
C PHE A 353 -17.80 -24.96 5.34
N ILE A 354 -17.87 -23.62 5.34
CA ILE A 354 -19.08 -22.88 5.72
C ILE A 354 -19.93 -22.68 4.46
N ARG A 355 -21.15 -23.22 4.46
CA ARG A 355 -22.05 -23.23 3.30
C ARG A 355 -23.43 -22.73 3.65
N ASN A 356 -24.16 -22.25 2.64
CA ASN A 356 -25.54 -21.79 2.78
C ASN A 356 -26.53 -22.87 2.33
N THR A 357 -27.47 -23.25 3.20
CA THR A 357 -28.55 -24.15 2.76
C THR A 357 -29.47 -23.52 1.73
N PHE A 358 -29.64 -22.19 1.73
CA PHE A 358 -30.54 -21.50 0.81
C PHE A 358 -29.92 -21.32 -0.57
N HIS A 359 -28.58 -21.23 -0.66
CA HIS A 359 -27.82 -21.12 -1.91
C HIS A 359 -26.75 -22.23 -2.00
N PRO A 360 -27.15 -23.50 -2.20
CA PRO A 360 -26.25 -24.65 -2.07
C PRO A 360 -25.17 -24.74 -3.16
N GLY A 361 -25.39 -24.10 -4.32
CA GLY A 361 -24.39 -24.00 -5.39
C GLY A 361 -23.28 -22.98 -5.09
N HIS A 362 -23.44 -22.15 -4.05
CA HIS A 362 -22.43 -21.19 -3.66
C HIS A 362 -21.21 -21.90 -3.04
N PRO A 363 -19.96 -21.56 -3.41
CA PRO A 363 -18.76 -22.28 -2.94
C PRO A 363 -18.51 -22.16 -1.43
N GLY A 364 -19.01 -21.12 -0.78
CA GLY A 364 -18.83 -20.96 0.67
C GLY A 364 -17.45 -20.42 1.06
N THR A 365 -17.07 -20.67 2.31
CA THR A 365 -15.73 -20.37 2.86
C THR A 365 -15.05 -21.65 3.31
N ARG A 366 -13.81 -21.89 2.86
CA ARG A 366 -12.96 -23.00 3.33
C ARG A 366 -12.03 -22.54 4.44
N ILE A 367 -12.08 -23.18 5.60
CA ILE A 367 -11.18 -22.94 6.74
C ILE A 367 -10.21 -24.12 6.85
N SER A 368 -8.90 -23.87 6.82
CA SER A 368 -7.88 -24.94 6.84
C SER A 368 -6.56 -24.49 7.46
N ALA A 369 -5.54 -25.35 7.50
CA ALA A 369 -4.19 -24.95 7.92
C ALA A 369 -3.45 -24.10 6.87
N GLU A 370 -3.90 -24.11 5.61
CA GLU A 370 -3.28 -23.37 4.53
C GLU A 370 -3.54 -21.87 4.64
N ARG A 371 -2.47 -21.07 4.50
CA ARG A 371 -2.60 -19.61 4.44
C ARG A 371 -3.00 -19.18 3.04
N SER A 372 -3.97 -18.26 2.97
CA SER A 372 -4.38 -17.66 1.71
C SER A 372 -3.50 -16.44 1.39
N PRO A 373 -2.83 -16.38 0.21
CA PRO A 373 -1.89 -15.29 -0.13
C PRO A 373 -2.56 -13.93 -0.45
N ARG A 374 -3.90 -13.84 -0.46
CA ARG A 374 -4.63 -12.63 -0.88
C ARG A 374 -4.84 -11.63 0.26
N GLY A 375 -4.11 -10.51 0.23
CA GLY A 375 -4.32 -9.35 1.09
C GLY A 375 -3.82 -9.54 2.53
N PRO A 376 -3.28 -8.49 3.18
CA PRO A 376 -2.75 -8.58 4.54
C PRO A 376 -3.85 -8.84 5.58
N VAL A 377 -4.99 -8.16 5.47
CA VAL A 377 -6.14 -8.30 6.36
C VAL A 377 -7.23 -9.13 5.66
N LYS A 378 -7.79 -10.11 6.36
CA LYS A 378 -8.90 -10.95 5.89
C LYS A 378 -10.26 -10.51 6.36
N GLY A 379 -10.35 -9.95 7.57
CA GLY A 379 -11.63 -9.45 8.05
C GLY A 379 -11.48 -8.38 9.11
N LEU A 380 -12.55 -7.63 9.27
CA LEU A 380 -12.73 -6.60 10.27
C LEU A 380 -13.96 -6.94 11.10
N THR A 381 -13.81 -6.82 12.41
CA THR A 381 -14.86 -7.17 13.36
C THR A 381 -15.04 -6.04 14.35
N LEU A 382 -16.26 -5.94 14.89
CA LEU A 382 -16.61 -4.96 15.88
C LEU A 382 -17.22 -5.67 17.09
N SER A 383 -16.61 -5.47 18.26
CA SER A 383 -17.15 -5.89 19.55
C SER A 383 -17.75 -4.68 20.28
N GLU A 384 -19.04 -4.74 20.53
CA GLU A 384 -19.82 -3.69 21.20
C GLU A 384 -20.02 -4.01 22.70
N ASP A 385 -20.69 -3.10 23.43
CA ASP A 385 -21.01 -3.22 24.85
C ASP A 385 -19.79 -3.42 25.76
N LEU A 386 -18.73 -2.62 25.50
CA LEU A 386 -17.48 -2.65 26.26
C LEU A 386 -17.28 -1.36 27.05
N ALA A 387 -16.37 -1.43 28.02
CA ALA A 387 -15.90 -0.29 28.80
C ALA A 387 -14.38 -0.36 28.99
N LEU A 388 -13.75 0.80 29.03
CA LEU A 388 -12.32 0.97 29.33
C LEU A 388 -12.13 1.10 30.83
N LEU A 389 -11.36 0.21 31.45
CA LEU A 389 -10.91 0.28 32.82
C LEU A 389 -9.44 0.69 32.84
N ASN A 390 -9.13 1.88 33.37
CA ASN A 390 -7.78 2.41 33.42
C ASN A 390 -7.29 2.58 34.87
N LEU A 391 -6.11 2.04 35.18
CA LEU A 391 -5.38 2.27 36.41
C LEU A 391 -4.19 3.18 36.10
N GLU A 392 -4.04 4.28 36.83
CA GLU A 392 -2.99 5.28 36.58
C GLU A 392 -2.29 5.73 37.87
N GLY A 393 -0.95 5.83 37.83
CA GLY A 393 -0.18 6.36 38.95
C GLY A 393 1.34 6.34 38.73
N THR A 394 2.01 7.39 39.19
CA THR A 394 3.49 7.51 39.17
C THR A 394 4.19 6.50 40.08
N GLY A 395 3.50 5.98 41.10
CA GLY A 395 4.00 4.92 41.97
C GLY A 395 3.99 3.52 41.35
N LEU A 396 3.50 3.37 40.12
CA LEU A 396 3.47 2.09 39.39
C LEU A 396 4.74 1.83 38.56
N ILE A 397 5.56 2.86 38.35
CA ILE A 397 6.73 2.81 37.46
C ILE A 397 7.82 1.92 38.06
N GLY A 398 8.22 0.87 37.33
CA GLY A 398 9.32 -0.02 37.71
C GLY A 398 9.00 -0.92 38.89
N VAL A 399 7.72 -1.11 39.22
CA VAL A 399 7.25 -1.96 40.32
C VAL A 399 6.77 -3.31 39.75
N PRO A 400 7.54 -4.40 39.91
CA PRO A 400 7.09 -5.73 39.51
C PRO A 400 5.79 -6.12 40.23
N GLY A 401 4.87 -6.76 39.52
CA GLY A 401 3.65 -7.34 40.11
C GLY A 401 2.40 -6.44 40.07
N THR A 402 2.48 -5.19 39.58
CA THR A 402 1.28 -4.34 39.40
C THR A 402 0.26 -4.99 38.47
N ALA A 403 0.69 -5.47 37.30
CA ALA A 403 -0.19 -6.15 36.36
C ALA A 403 -0.80 -7.44 36.96
N GLU A 404 0.01 -8.23 37.68
CA GLU A 404 -0.46 -9.43 38.39
C GLU A 404 -1.59 -9.09 39.36
N ARG A 405 -1.42 -8.04 40.18
CA ARG A 405 -2.44 -7.59 41.15
C ARG A 405 -3.73 -7.16 40.47
N VAL A 406 -3.64 -6.41 39.37
CA VAL A 406 -4.82 -6.01 38.58
C VAL A 406 -5.57 -7.26 38.09
N PHE A 407 -4.88 -8.18 37.42
CA PHE A 407 -5.53 -9.37 36.86
C PHE A 407 -5.99 -10.36 37.93
N ALA A 408 -5.31 -10.44 39.08
CA ALA A 408 -5.76 -11.22 40.21
C ALA A 408 -7.07 -10.68 40.81
N ALA A 409 -7.18 -9.36 40.97
CA ALA A 409 -8.40 -8.70 41.45
C ALA A 409 -9.57 -8.92 40.48
N LEU A 410 -9.34 -8.74 39.17
CA LEU A 410 -10.37 -8.97 38.14
C LEU A 410 -10.80 -10.44 38.09
N ARG A 411 -9.87 -11.40 38.20
CA ARG A 411 -10.18 -12.84 38.26
C ARG A 411 -11.03 -13.20 39.48
N GLN A 412 -10.68 -12.71 40.66
CA GLN A 412 -11.45 -12.95 41.89
C GLN A 412 -12.86 -12.37 41.79
N ALA A 413 -13.02 -11.27 41.07
CA ALA A 413 -14.30 -10.65 40.79
C ALA A 413 -15.05 -11.27 39.58
N LEU A 414 -14.53 -12.34 38.97
CA LEU A 414 -15.08 -12.99 37.78
C LEU A 414 -15.34 -11.98 36.64
N VAL A 415 -14.39 -11.07 36.41
CA VAL A 415 -14.44 -10.08 35.32
C VAL A 415 -13.57 -10.56 34.17
N SER A 416 -14.16 -10.62 32.96
CA SER A 416 -13.47 -11.04 31.76
C SER A 416 -12.84 -9.85 31.04
N VAL A 417 -11.54 -9.95 30.76
CA VAL A 417 -10.79 -8.93 30.02
C VAL A 417 -10.73 -9.30 28.54
N VAL A 418 -11.17 -8.38 27.69
CA VAL A 418 -11.23 -8.54 26.22
C VAL A 418 -9.95 -8.06 25.56
N MET A 419 -9.37 -6.96 26.06
CA MET A 419 -8.17 -6.35 25.51
C MET A 419 -7.35 -5.71 26.62
N ILE A 420 -6.02 -5.78 26.51
CA ILE A 420 -5.06 -5.20 27.45
C ILE A 420 -4.15 -4.26 26.67
N SER A 421 -3.91 -3.07 27.20
CA SER A 421 -2.97 -2.09 26.65
C SER A 421 -2.14 -1.49 27.78
N GLN A 422 -0.82 -1.53 27.63
CA GLN A 422 0.13 -1.06 28.63
C GLN A 422 1.34 -0.43 27.93
N GLY A 423 1.71 0.77 28.36
CA GLY A 423 2.81 1.55 27.77
C GLY A 423 4.15 1.33 28.48
N SER A 424 5.26 1.52 27.77
CA SER A 424 6.63 1.25 28.25
C SER A 424 7.07 2.03 29.50
N SER A 425 6.36 3.09 29.88
CA SER A 425 6.64 3.87 31.10
C SER A 425 6.03 3.27 32.37
N GLU A 426 5.26 2.19 32.29
CA GLU A 426 4.55 1.53 33.43
C GLU A 426 3.63 2.44 34.26
N HIS A 427 3.37 3.65 33.78
CA HIS A 427 2.56 4.66 34.46
C HIS A 427 1.05 4.34 34.48
N SER A 428 0.59 3.53 33.53
CA SER A 428 -0.83 3.16 33.42
C SER A 428 -1.03 1.78 32.81
N ILE A 429 -2.08 1.10 33.26
CA ILE A 429 -2.57 -0.15 32.69
C ILE A 429 -4.03 0.05 32.30
N CYS A 430 -4.34 -0.24 31.04
CA CYS A 430 -5.65 -0.11 30.48
C CYS A 430 -6.19 -1.49 30.07
N CYS A 431 -7.40 -1.81 30.51
CA CYS A 431 -8.10 -3.05 30.19
C CYS A 431 -9.46 -2.71 29.58
N VAL A 432 -9.86 -3.43 28.54
CA VAL A 432 -11.24 -3.39 28.02
C VAL A 432 -12.00 -4.57 28.61
N VAL A 433 -13.14 -4.30 29.23
CA VAL A 433 -14.02 -5.30 29.87
C VAL A 433 -15.45 -5.15 29.35
N ARG A 434 -16.31 -6.14 29.61
CA ARG A 434 -17.75 -6.03 29.30
C ARG A 434 -18.38 -4.90 30.11
N ALA A 435 -19.23 -4.07 29.49
CA ALA A 435 -19.84 -2.92 30.15
C ALA A 435 -20.61 -3.31 31.43
N GLY A 436 -21.36 -4.42 31.39
CA GLY A 436 -22.08 -4.95 32.57
C GLY A 436 -21.18 -5.43 33.71
N GLU A 437 -19.87 -5.62 33.48
CA GLU A 437 -18.89 -6.04 34.47
C GLU A 437 -18.00 -4.87 34.96
N ALA A 438 -18.09 -3.71 34.32
CA ALA A 438 -17.15 -2.60 34.50
C ALA A 438 -17.13 -2.04 35.94
N ALA A 439 -18.30 -1.85 36.54
CA ALA A 439 -18.41 -1.37 37.92
C ALA A 439 -17.80 -2.38 38.91
N ARG A 440 -18.10 -3.68 38.74
CA ARG A 440 -17.53 -4.76 39.56
C ARG A 440 -16.01 -4.83 39.41
N GLY A 441 -15.50 -4.68 38.19
CA GLY A 441 -14.07 -4.64 37.90
C GLY A 441 -13.37 -3.44 38.55
N ARG A 442 -13.96 -2.25 38.46
CA ARG A 442 -13.46 -1.05 39.14
C ARG A 442 -13.36 -1.26 40.64
N ASP A 443 -14.43 -1.73 41.28
CA ASP A 443 -14.47 -1.88 42.74
C ASP A 443 -13.42 -2.90 43.22
N ALA A 444 -13.23 -3.99 42.48
CA ALA A 444 -12.18 -4.97 42.76
C ALA A 444 -10.76 -4.36 42.67
N VAL A 445 -10.48 -3.57 41.63
CA VAL A 445 -9.17 -2.90 41.48
C VAL A 445 -8.97 -1.82 42.53
N VAL A 446 -10.00 -1.01 42.84
CA VAL A 446 -9.93 0.00 43.91
C VAL A 446 -9.63 -0.65 45.26
N GLN A 447 -10.27 -1.78 45.57
CA GLN A 447 -10.00 -2.52 46.80
C GLN A 447 -8.57 -3.05 46.83
N ALA A 448 -8.10 -3.65 45.74
CA ALA A 448 -6.77 -4.21 45.62
C ALA A 448 -5.63 -3.17 45.74
N PHE A 449 -5.89 -1.91 45.38
CA PHE A 449 -4.93 -0.79 45.42
C PHE A 449 -5.28 0.30 46.45
N SER A 450 -6.11 -0.04 47.45
CA SER A 450 -6.63 0.93 48.42
C SER A 450 -5.54 1.64 49.25
N HIS A 451 -4.45 0.93 49.58
CA HIS A 451 -3.32 1.51 50.31
C HIS A 451 -2.54 2.51 49.45
N GLU A 452 -2.24 2.15 48.20
CA GLU A 452 -1.50 3.00 47.26
C GLU A 452 -2.31 4.23 46.83
N LEU A 453 -3.63 4.10 46.72
CA LEU A 453 -4.55 5.22 46.50
C LEU A 453 -4.51 6.20 47.69
N ALA A 454 -4.56 5.68 48.92
CA ALA A 454 -4.48 6.51 50.13
C ALA A 454 -3.10 7.17 50.30
N ALA A 455 -2.02 6.49 49.88
CA ALA A 455 -0.66 7.02 49.91
C ALA A 455 -0.33 7.94 48.72
N GLY A 456 -1.24 8.14 47.76
CA GLY A 456 -1.03 8.96 46.57
C GLY A 456 -0.07 8.36 45.54
N GLN A 457 0.25 7.07 45.66
CA GLN A 457 1.12 6.33 44.74
C GLN A 457 0.35 5.87 43.49
N VAL A 458 -0.94 5.53 43.66
CA VAL A 458 -1.91 5.40 42.57
C VAL A 458 -2.76 6.67 42.57
N GLN A 459 -2.92 7.29 41.41
CA GLN A 459 -3.67 8.54 41.29
C GLN A 459 -5.17 8.28 41.14
N ARG A 460 -5.56 7.29 40.32
CA ARG A 460 -6.97 6.98 40.06
C ARG A 460 -7.17 5.62 39.38
N VAL A 461 -8.39 5.08 39.58
CA VAL A 461 -8.98 4.00 38.79
C VAL A 461 -10.20 4.59 38.07
N GLN A 462 -10.22 4.57 36.75
CA GLN A 462 -11.27 5.17 35.93
C GLN A 462 -11.98 4.13 35.06
N VAL A 463 -13.27 4.36 34.84
CA VAL A 463 -14.08 3.60 33.87
C VAL A 463 -14.59 4.58 32.82
N SER A 464 -14.45 4.22 31.55
CA SER A 464 -15.09 4.90 30.42
C SER A 464 -16.02 3.92 29.73
N GLU A 465 -17.33 4.15 29.86
CA GLU A 465 -18.36 3.38 29.18
C GLU A 465 -18.55 3.86 27.73
N GLY A 466 -19.36 3.13 26.96
CA GLY A 466 -19.62 3.48 25.55
C GLY A 466 -18.39 3.26 24.67
N VAL A 467 -17.71 2.14 24.87
CA VAL A 467 -16.53 1.75 24.08
C VAL A 467 -16.89 0.56 23.20
N SER A 468 -16.36 0.57 21.98
CA SER A 468 -16.36 -0.58 21.08
C SER A 468 -14.94 -0.89 20.64
N VAL A 469 -14.65 -2.16 20.37
CA VAL A 469 -13.34 -2.60 19.86
C VAL A 469 -13.48 -3.01 18.40
N LEU A 470 -12.75 -2.31 17.53
CA LEU A 470 -12.54 -2.68 16.14
C LEU A 470 -11.29 -3.58 16.07
N ALA A 471 -11.41 -4.77 15.49
CA ALA A 471 -10.27 -5.66 15.29
C ALA A 471 -10.07 -5.97 13.80
N ALA A 472 -8.84 -5.77 13.32
CA ALA A 472 -8.37 -6.15 11.99
C ALA A 472 -7.57 -7.44 12.08
N VAL A 473 -8.02 -8.47 11.37
CA VAL A 473 -7.48 -9.84 11.46
C VAL A 473 -6.97 -10.32 10.11
N GLY A 474 -5.76 -10.89 10.07
CA GLY A 474 -5.21 -11.58 8.90
C GLY A 474 -3.79 -12.12 9.12
N ASP A 475 -3.50 -13.32 8.61
CA ASP A 475 -2.15 -13.92 8.70
C ASP A 475 -1.11 -13.13 7.91
N GLY A 476 -1.53 -12.43 6.86
CA GLY A 476 -0.67 -11.59 6.02
C GLY A 476 -0.27 -10.27 6.69
N MET A 477 -0.78 -9.95 7.88
CA MET A 477 -0.40 -8.74 8.61
C MET A 477 1.01 -8.87 9.22
N ALA A 478 1.37 -10.07 9.66
CA ALA A 478 2.62 -10.31 10.37
C ALA A 478 3.83 -10.10 9.47
N GLY A 479 4.75 -9.24 9.90
CA GLY A 479 5.95 -8.88 9.13
C GLY A 479 5.69 -8.08 7.86
N GLN A 480 4.46 -7.61 7.60
CA GLN A 480 4.14 -6.75 6.46
C GLN A 480 4.07 -5.27 6.86
N PRO A 481 5.06 -4.44 6.50
CA PRO A 481 5.02 -3.01 6.79
C PRO A 481 3.82 -2.32 6.14
N GLY A 482 3.28 -1.31 6.81
CA GLY A 482 2.23 -0.44 6.28
C GLY A 482 0.78 -0.87 6.57
N VAL A 483 0.53 -2.08 7.06
CA VAL A 483 -0.83 -2.53 7.42
C VAL A 483 -1.42 -1.72 8.56
N ALA A 484 -0.67 -1.57 9.66
CA ALA A 484 -1.05 -0.74 10.79
C ALA A 484 -1.22 0.74 10.36
N ALA A 485 -0.29 1.25 9.55
CA ALA A 485 -0.37 2.62 9.03
C ALA A 485 -1.64 2.84 8.23
N ARG A 486 -2.02 1.90 7.34
CA ARG A 486 -3.26 1.95 6.55
C ARG A 486 -4.50 1.94 7.44
N LEU A 487 -4.55 1.08 8.47
CA LEU A 487 -5.67 1.05 9.42
C LEU A 487 -5.81 2.40 10.15
N PHE A 488 -4.72 2.90 10.74
CA PHE A 488 -4.76 4.16 11.50
C PHE A 488 -4.97 5.38 10.61
N GLU A 489 -4.45 5.38 9.39
CA GLU A 489 -4.72 6.43 8.40
C GLU A 489 -6.19 6.44 7.98
N SER A 490 -6.80 5.26 7.74
CA SER A 490 -8.23 5.16 7.46
C SER A 490 -9.08 5.71 8.61
N LEU A 491 -8.74 5.39 9.86
CA LEU A 491 -9.43 5.91 11.04
C LEU A 491 -9.23 7.42 11.20
N GLY A 492 -8.01 7.91 11.01
CA GLY A 492 -7.68 9.34 11.11
C GLY A 492 -8.36 10.19 10.04
N ARG A 493 -8.40 9.71 8.79
CA ARG A 493 -9.13 10.36 7.69
C ARG A 493 -10.64 10.44 7.98
N ALA A 494 -11.18 9.42 8.63
CA ALA A 494 -12.58 9.39 9.05
C ALA A 494 -12.85 10.14 10.37
N GLN A 495 -11.87 10.88 10.91
CA GLN A 495 -11.97 11.63 12.16
C GLN A 495 -12.46 10.74 13.33
N VAL A 496 -11.92 9.52 13.43
CA VAL A 496 -12.21 8.60 14.54
C VAL A 496 -11.09 8.69 15.56
N ASN A 497 -11.44 9.04 16.80
CA ASN A 497 -10.48 9.08 17.90
C ASN A 497 -10.21 7.67 18.45
N ILE A 498 -8.94 7.36 18.73
CA ILE A 498 -8.51 6.07 19.24
C ILE A 498 -8.27 6.18 20.74
N LEU A 499 -8.94 5.34 21.51
CA LEU A 499 -8.87 5.32 22.98
C LEU A 499 -7.74 4.41 23.49
N ALA A 500 -7.56 3.26 22.86
CA ALA A 500 -6.50 2.31 23.19
C ALA A 500 -6.16 1.42 21.98
N ILE A 501 -4.94 0.90 21.96
CA ILE A 501 -4.42 0.02 20.90
C ILE A 501 -3.82 -1.23 21.55
N ALA A 502 -4.11 -2.40 20.97
CA ALA A 502 -3.44 -3.65 21.31
C ALA A 502 -3.02 -4.38 20.02
N GLN A 503 -1.76 -4.83 20.01
CA GLN A 503 -1.22 -5.71 18.98
C GLN A 503 -0.35 -6.75 19.68
N GLY A 504 -0.64 -8.02 19.43
CA GLY A 504 0.10 -9.14 20.02
C GLY A 504 1.37 -9.48 19.24
N SER A 505 2.19 -10.38 19.81
CA SER A 505 3.43 -10.89 19.20
C SER A 505 3.21 -11.73 17.93
N SER A 506 1.98 -12.18 17.68
CA SER A 506 1.60 -12.85 16.45
C SER A 506 1.43 -11.87 15.28
N GLU A 507 1.21 -10.58 15.56
CA GLU A 507 0.89 -9.52 14.58
C GLU A 507 -0.30 -9.79 13.64
N ARG A 508 -1.05 -10.88 13.87
CA ARG A 508 -2.21 -11.31 13.08
C ARG A 508 -3.47 -10.50 13.35
N ASN A 509 -3.49 -9.79 14.47
CA ASN A 509 -4.61 -9.00 14.93
C ASN A 509 -4.10 -7.64 15.45
N ILE A 510 -4.77 -6.57 15.01
CA ILE A 510 -4.66 -5.25 15.60
C ILE A 510 -6.05 -4.86 16.11
N SER A 511 -6.15 -4.64 17.42
CA SER A 511 -7.38 -4.22 18.08
C SER A 511 -7.31 -2.76 18.52
N VAL A 512 -8.36 -2.01 18.22
CA VAL A 512 -8.46 -0.56 18.43
C VAL A 512 -9.75 -0.27 19.20
N ALA A 513 -9.62 0.26 20.41
CA ALA A 513 -10.77 0.74 21.17
C ALA A 513 -11.16 2.15 20.69
N VAL A 514 -12.44 2.34 20.38
CA VAL A 514 -13.02 3.60 19.91
C VAL A 514 -14.32 3.89 20.67
N ALA A 515 -14.79 5.13 20.62
CA ALA A 515 -16.11 5.45 21.15
C ALA A 515 -17.22 4.71 20.37
N SER A 516 -18.22 4.16 21.04
CA SER A 516 -19.30 3.41 20.40
C SER A 516 -20.09 4.25 19.38
N ALA A 517 -20.18 5.56 19.58
CA ALA A 517 -20.80 6.48 18.63
C ALA A 517 -20.08 6.52 17.26
N ASP A 518 -18.77 6.24 17.24
CA ASP A 518 -17.95 6.24 16.03
C ASP A 518 -17.72 4.83 15.48
N ALA A 519 -18.20 3.78 16.16
CA ALA A 519 -17.85 2.39 15.86
C ALA A 519 -18.20 1.96 14.43
N THR A 520 -19.40 2.28 13.96
CA THR A 520 -19.82 1.99 12.58
C THR A 520 -19.01 2.80 11.57
N ARG A 521 -18.69 4.06 11.86
CA ARG A 521 -17.84 4.91 11.00
C ARG A 521 -16.43 4.34 10.92
N ALA A 522 -15.88 3.90 12.04
CA ALA A 522 -14.56 3.28 12.16
C ALA A 522 -14.48 1.98 11.35
N LEU A 523 -15.47 1.08 11.53
CA LEU A 523 -15.54 -0.19 10.80
C LEU A 523 -15.62 0.04 9.28
N ARG A 524 -16.48 0.96 8.84
CA ARG A 524 -16.61 1.31 7.41
C ARG A 524 -15.34 1.94 6.86
N ALA A 525 -14.73 2.86 7.58
CA ALA A 525 -13.49 3.52 7.14
C ALA A 525 -12.33 2.52 7.04
N ALA A 526 -12.20 1.62 8.00
CA ALA A 526 -11.21 0.55 7.95
C ALA A 526 -11.51 -0.43 6.80
N HIS A 527 -12.77 -0.84 6.62
CA HIS A 527 -13.15 -1.75 5.54
C HIS A 527 -12.92 -1.12 4.18
N ALA A 528 -13.33 0.13 3.99
CA ALA A 528 -13.01 0.92 2.80
C ALA A 528 -11.48 0.98 2.60
N GLY A 529 -10.77 1.22 3.69
CA GLY A 529 -9.31 1.19 3.76
C GLY A 529 -8.74 -0.05 3.12
N PHE A 530 -9.24 -1.26 3.41
CA PHE A 530 -8.67 -2.55 2.96
C PHE A 530 -9.33 -3.20 1.73
N TRP A 531 -10.64 -3.02 1.52
CA TRP A 531 -11.45 -3.68 0.48
C TRP A 531 -12.02 -2.76 -0.59
N LEU A 532 -12.33 -1.49 -0.27
CA LEU A 532 -12.76 -0.55 -1.29
C LEU A 532 -11.55 -0.02 -2.04
N SER A 533 -11.33 -0.68 -3.15
CA SER A 533 -10.42 -0.29 -4.21
C SER A 533 -11.35 0.17 -5.33
N PRO A 534 -11.89 1.41 -5.20
CA PRO A 534 -11.16 2.61 -5.58
C PRO A 534 -11.20 3.77 -4.56
N GLN A 535 -10.30 4.75 -4.67
CA GLN A 535 -10.46 6.06 -4.05
C GLN A 535 -11.74 6.70 -4.61
N THR A 536 -12.87 6.52 -3.93
CA THR A 536 -14.16 7.03 -4.40
C THR A 536 -14.32 8.48 -3.98
N PHE A 537 -14.43 9.39 -4.95
CA PHE A 537 -14.65 10.82 -4.72
C PHE A 537 -16.10 11.19 -5.07
N ALA A 538 -16.78 11.85 -4.12
CA ALA A 538 -17.96 12.63 -4.42
C ALA A 538 -17.52 13.93 -5.13
N VAL A 539 -17.88 14.06 -6.41
CA VAL A 539 -17.48 15.18 -7.26
C VAL A 539 -18.65 16.15 -7.41
N GLY A 540 -18.42 17.40 -7.03
CA GLY A 540 -19.30 18.53 -7.32
C GLY A 540 -18.68 19.44 -8.38
N VAL A 541 -19.43 19.85 -9.40
CA VAL A 541 -18.94 20.81 -10.41
C VAL A 541 -19.82 22.05 -10.45
N ILE A 542 -19.19 23.23 -10.41
CA ILE A 542 -19.86 24.54 -10.48
C ILE A 542 -19.40 25.27 -11.73
N GLY A 543 -20.35 25.77 -12.53
CA GLY A 543 -20.08 26.53 -13.74
C GLY A 543 -19.76 25.67 -14.97
N PRO A 544 -20.72 24.90 -15.51
CA PRO A 544 -20.57 24.13 -16.75
C PRO A 544 -20.61 25.01 -18.01
N GLY A 545 -19.90 26.14 -18.02
CA GLY A 545 -19.64 26.95 -19.21
C GLY A 545 -18.62 26.27 -20.14
N ASN A 546 -17.97 27.00 -21.04
CA ASN A 546 -17.04 26.40 -22.03
C ASN A 546 -15.97 25.48 -21.42
N VAL A 547 -15.29 25.93 -20.34
CA VAL A 547 -14.26 25.14 -19.64
C VAL A 547 -14.88 24.02 -18.81
N GLY A 548 -15.95 24.31 -18.05
CA GLY A 548 -16.62 23.32 -17.21
C GLY A 548 -17.28 22.19 -18.02
N ALA A 549 -17.83 22.49 -19.19
CA ALA A 549 -18.41 21.52 -20.10
C ALA A 549 -17.35 20.58 -20.68
N ALA A 550 -16.22 21.12 -21.16
CA ALA A 550 -15.10 20.31 -21.65
C ALA A 550 -14.54 19.40 -20.54
N LEU A 551 -14.41 19.91 -19.32
CA LEU A 551 -13.98 19.14 -18.16
C LEU A 551 -14.97 18.02 -17.81
N LEU A 552 -16.27 18.30 -17.78
CA LEU A 552 -17.30 17.29 -17.49
C LEU A 552 -17.28 16.15 -18.51
N ASP A 553 -17.14 16.47 -19.80
CA ASP A 553 -17.02 15.47 -20.85
C ASP A 553 -15.75 14.63 -20.66
N GLN A 554 -14.61 15.25 -20.35
CA GLN A 554 -13.35 14.56 -20.08
C GLN A 554 -13.44 13.67 -18.82
N LEU A 555 -14.06 14.15 -17.73
CA LEU A 555 -14.24 13.40 -16.48
C LEU A 555 -15.11 12.16 -16.68
N LEU A 556 -16.26 12.31 -17.36
CA LEU A 556 -17.16 11.19 -17.63
C LEU A 556 -16.52 10.16 -18.57
N ALA A 557 -15.79 10.61 -19.60
CA ALA A 557 -15.07 9.73 -20.51
C ALA A 557 -13.90 8.98 -19.82
N ALA A 558 -13.20 9.64 -18.91
CA ALA A 558 -12.07 9.05 -18.18
C ALA A 558 -12.50 8.12 -17.05
N ARG A 559 -13.70 8.30 -16.46
CA ARG A 559 -14.16 7.56 -15.27
C ARG A 559 -14.01 6.03 -15.38
N PRO A 560 -14.45 5.33 -16.45
CA PRO A 560 -14.28 3.87 -16.54
C PRO A 560 -12.81 3.45 -16.54
N GLN A 561 -11.95 4.24 -17.18
CA GLN A 561 -10.51 3.98 -17.24
C GLN A 561 -9.82 4.27 -15.91
N LEU A 562 -10.20 5.35 -15.23
CA LEU A 562 -9.68 5.69 -13.90
C LEU A 562 -10.06 4.63 -12.87
N LEU A 563 -11.29 4.12 -12.94
CA LEU A 563 -11.75 3.03 -12.08
C LEU A 563 -10.96 1.74 -12.36
N ALA A 564 -10.80 1.37 -13.64
CA ALA A 564 -10.14 0.13 -14.03
C ALA A 564 -8.61 0.15 -13.86
N LYS A 565 -7.94 1.28 -14.12
CA LYS A 565 -6.48 1.39 -14.18
C LYS A 565 -5.84 2.03 -12.95
N ALA A 566 -6.49 3.06 -12.41
CA ALA A 566 -5.96 3.85 -11.29
C ALA A 566 -6.70 3.58 -9.99
N ASN A 567 -7.76 2.77 -10.04
CA ASN A 567 -8.55 2.45 -8.89
C ASN A 567 -9.08 3.73 -8.21
N VAL A 568 -9.67 4.62 -9.02
CA VAL A 568 -10.30 5.88 -8.61
C VAL A 568 -11.73 5.92 -9.19
N ASP A 569 -12.76 6.06 -8.35
CA ASP A 569 -14.16 6.20 -8.78
C ASP A 569 -14.62 7.64 -8.56
N LEU A 570 -14.73 8.39 -9.65
CA LEU A 570 -15.23 9.77 -9.62
C LEU A 570 -16.74 9.76 -9.81
N ARG A 571 -17.50 10.03 -8.74
CA ARG A 571 -18.97 10.09 -8.79
C ARG A 571 -19.42 11.53 -8.89
N LEU A 572 -19.87 11.96 -10.08
CA LEU A 572 -20.46 13.28 -10.28
C LEU A 572 -21.81 13.38 -9.57
N ARG A 573 -21.81 13.85 -8.32
CA ARG A 573 -22.99 13.85 -7.44
C ARG A 573 -23.73 15.17 -7.42
N ALA A 574 -23.05 16.26 -7.78
CA ALA A 574 -23.66 17.58 -7.77
C ALA A 574 -23.15 18.41 -8.95
N LEU A 575 -24.07 19.08 -9.64
CA LEU A 575 -23.77 19.97 -10.76
C LEU A 575 -24.57 21.26 -10.60
N ALA A 576 -23.90 22.41 -10.61
CA ALA A 576 -24.54 23.71 -10.44
C ALA A 576 -24.14 24.70 -11.55
N SER A 577 -25.14 25.40 -12.09
CA SER A 577 -24.99 26.56 -12.97
C SER A 577 -25.39 27.85 -12.24
N ARG A 578 -25.42 28.99 -12.95
CA ARG A 578 -25.83 30.27 -12.37
C ARG A 578 -27.29 30.27 -11.88
N SER A 579 -28.17 29.46 -12.47
CA SER A 579 -29.62 29.49 -12.17
C SER A 579 -30.22 28.15 -11.76
N ARG A 580 -29.53 27.03 -12.04
CA ARG A 580 -30.05 25.67 -11.80
C ARG A 580 -29.00 24.75 -11.21
N MET A 581 -29.42 23.73 -10.46
CA MET A 581 -28.56 22.65 -10.00
C MET A 581 -29.22 21.27 -10.10
N ARG A 582 -28.40 20.22 -10.17
CA ARG A 582 -28.80 18.81 -10.14
C ARG A 582 -28.01 18.08 -9.06
N LEU A 583 -28.70 17.30 -8.23
CA LEU A 583 -28.13 16.52 -7.12
C LEU A 583 -28.51 15.05 -7.30
N GLU A 584 -27.54 14.14 -7.22
CA GLU A 584 -27.73 12.68 -7.36
C GLU A 584 -27.03 11.91 -6.24
N ALA A 585 -27.69 10.89 -5.70
CA ALA A 585 -27.16 10.08 -4.60
C ALA A 585 -26.02 9.14 -5.06
N ASP A 586 -26.20 8.47 -6.20
CA ASP A 586 -25.24 7.47 -6.71
C ASP A 586 -24.27 8.04 -7.75
N GLY A 587 -24.51 9.29 -8.17
CA GLY A 587 -23.78 9.99 -9.21
C GLY A 587 -24.51 9.97 -10.55
N LEU A 588 -24.24 10.96 -11.39
CA LEU A 588 -24.77 11.05 -12.75
C LEU A 588 -24.06 10.03 -13.65
N HIS A 589 -24.86 9.20 -14.33
CA HIS A 589 -24.41 8.18 -15.28
C HIS A 589 -24.87 8.47 -16.73
N GLU A 590 -25.70 9.51 -16.91
CA GLU A 590 -26.35 9.89 -18.17
C GLU A 590 -25.77 11.21 -18.71
N ASP A 591 -26.29 11.73 -19.83
CA ASP A 591 -25.87 13.03 -20.39
C ASP A 591 -26.12 14.17 -19.38
N TRP A 592 -25.04 14.71 -18.83
CA TRP A 592 -25.08 15.77 -17.83
C TRP A 592 -25.77 17.05 -18.35
N ARG A 593 -25.74 17.30 -19.66
CA ARG A 593 -26.37 18.49 -20.27
C ARG A 593 -27.88 18.40 -20.16
N GLN A 594 -28.43 17.24 -20.52
CA GLN A 594 -29.87 16.98 -20.41
C GLN A 594 -30.29 16.94 -18.94
N ALA A 595 -29.54 16.25 -18.08
CA ALA A 595 -29.83 16.18 -16.65
C ALA A 595 -29.89 17.56 -15.97
N LEU A 596 -29.05 18.51 -16.39
CA LEU A 596 -29.07 19.89 -15.89
C LEU A 596 -30.18 20.75 -16.51
N GLN A 597 -30.56 20.50 -17.77
CA GLN A 597 -31.69 21.18 -18.42
C GLN A 597 -33.03 20.74 -17.81
N ASP A 598 -33.17 19.45 -17.52
CA ASP A 598 -34.36 18.85 -16.89
C ASP A 598 -34.42 19.13 -15.38
N ALA A 599 -33.37 19.72 -14.80
CA ALA A 599 -33.35 20.10 -13.41
C ALA A 599 -34.28 21.29 -13.12
N GLY A 600 -35.30 21.06 -12.29
CA GLY A 600 -36.21 22.09 -11.80
C GLY A 600 -35.73 22.82 -10.53
N GLN A 601 -34.59 22.44 -9.96
CA GLN A 601 -34.08 23.04 -8.72
C GLN A 601 -33.27 24.32 -9.03
N ALA A 602 -33.59 25.40 -8.30
CA ALA A 602 -32.79 26.62 -8.32
C ALA A 602 -31.40 26.35 -7.72
N SER A 603 -30.38 27.06 -8.22
CA SER A 603 -29.01 26.93 -7.72
C SER A 603 -28.91 27.40 -6.27
N ASP A 604 -28.53 26.50 -5.36
CA ASP A 604 -28.28 26.76 -3.94
C ASP A 604 -26.97 26.06 -3.53
N LEU A 605 -25.93 26.84 -3.25
CA LEU A 605 -24.60 26.30 -2.96
C LEU A 605 -24.49 25.70 -1.55
N ASP A 606 -25.37 26.08 -0.62
CA ASP A 606 -25.35 25.54 0.73
C ASP A 606 -25.94 24.12 0.70
N HIS A 607 -27.10 23.95 0.04
CA HIS A 607 -27.69 22.63 -0.19
C HIS A 607 -26.82 21.72 -1.09
N PHE A 608 -26.14 22.29 -2.09
CA PHE A 608 -25.13 21.58 -2.89
C PHE A 608 -24.01 20.98 -2.02
N THR A 609 -23.55 21.75 -1.02
CA THR A 609 -22.47 21.34 -0.11
C THR A 609 -22.96 20.24 0.85
N GLU A 610 -24.14 20.40 1.43
CA GLU A 610 -24.76 19.40 2.31
C GLU A 610 -24.91 18.05 1.60
N HIS A 611 -25.36 18.04 0.34
CA HIS A 611 -25.52 16.82 -0.44
C HIS A 611 -24.20 16.08 -0.71
N LEU A 612 -23.11 16.82 -0.96
CA LEU A 612 -21.79 16.22 -1.14
C LEU A 612 -21.25 15.61 0.16
N LEU A 613 -21.51 16.24 1.31
CA LEU A 613 -21.09 15.74 2.63
C LEU A 613 -21.96 14.59 3.15
N ALA A 614 -23.25 14.55 2.76
CA ALA A 614 -24.16 13.46 3.08
C ALA A 614 -23.81 12.15 2.35
N ALA A 615 -22.95 12.21 1.33
CA ALA A 615 -22.39 11.03 0.71
C ALA A 615 -21.62 10.24 1.77
N HIS A 616 -22.00 8.98 2.02
CA HIS A 616 -21.24 8.05 2.87
C HIS A 616 -19.89 7.64 2.24
N LEU A 617 -19.25 8.56 1.51
CA LEU A 617 -18.01 8.39 0.77
C LEU A 617 -16.88 9.14 1.49
N PRO A 618 -15.68 8.55 1.57
CA PRO A 618 -14.58 9.10 2.37
C PRO A 618 -13.90 10.33 1.76
N HIS A 619 -14.17 10.66 0.48
CA HIS A 619 -13.52 11.76 -0.22
C HIS A 619 -14.53 12.62 -0.98
N ALA A 620 -14.37 13.95 -0.91
CA ALA A 620 -15.19 14.92 -1.64
C ALA A 620 -14.32 15.97 -2.32
N VAL A 621 -14.71 16.36 -3.54
CA VAL A 621 -14.04 17.40 -4.33
C VAL A 621 -15.06 18.33 -4.98
N VAL A 622 -14.81 19.63 -4.88
CA VAL A 622 -15.53 20.67 -5.62
C VAL A 622 -14.63 21.23 -6.69
N ILE A 623 -15.14 21.25 -7.93
CA ILE A 623 -14.48 21.83 -9.08
C ILE A 623 -15.23 23.10 -9.47
N ASP A 624 -14.61 24.25 -9.28
CA ASP A 624 -15.20 25.56 -9.60
C ASP A 624 -14.64 26.10 -10.93
N CYS A 625 -15.46 26.04 -11.98
CA CYS A 625 -15.20 26.62 -13.29
C CYS A 625 -16.04 27.89 -13.56
N SER A 626 -16.61 28.51 -12.53
CA SER A 626 -17.57 29.62 -12.67
C SER A 626 -16.94 30.98 -12.97
N GLY A 627 -15.68 31.19 -12.55
CA GLY A 627 -15.03 32.50 -12.56
C GLY A 627 -15.65 33.52 -11.60
N SER A 628 -16.52 33.09 -10.66
CA SER A 628 -17.26 33.96 -9.75
C SER A 628 -16.51 34.27 -8.47
N ALA A 629 -16.53 35.53 -8.04
CA ALA A 629 -16.01 35.92 -6.73
C ALA A 629 -16.88 35.38 -5.58
N GLU A 630 -18.20 35.29 -5.77
CA GLU A 630 -19.13 34.77 -4.75
C GLU A 630 -18.89 33.29 -4.46
N VAL A 631 -18.56 32.50 -5.49
CA VAL A 631 -18.20 31.08 -5.32
C VAL A 631 -16.86 30.95 -4.61
N ALA A 632 -15.89 31.83 -4.92
CA ALA A 632 -14.59 31.84 -4.25
C ALA A 632 -14.67 32.18 -2.74
N GLU A 633 -15.70 32.88 -2.27
CA GLU A 633 -15.92 33.11 -0.83
C GLU A 633 -16.28 31.83 -0.07
N ARG A 634 -16.79 30.79 -0.74
CA ARG A 634 -17.15 29.52 -0.09
C ARG A 634 -15.95 28.58 0.13
N TYR A 635 -14.81 28.84 -0.50
CA TYR A 635 -13.66 27.93 -0.49
C TYR A 635 -13.10 27.65 0.89
N GLU A 636 -13.03 28.68 1.75
CA GLU A 636 -12.57 28.53 3.13
C GLU A 636 -13.42 27.50 3.89
N GLY A 637 -14.74 27.60 3.79
CA GLY A 637 -15.67 26.67 4.43
C GLY A 637 -15.55 25.25 3.89
N TRP A 638 -15.44 25.10 2.56
CA TRP A 638 -15.25 23.78 1.93
C TRP A 638 -13.95 23.11 2.36
N LEU A 639 -12.83 23.84 2.31
CA LEU A 639 -11.53 23.31 2.71
C LEU A 639 -11.50 22.97 4.20
N ALA A 640 -12.09 23.81 5.06
CA ALA A 640 -12.20 23.54 6.50
C ALA A 640 -13.03 22.28 6.80
N ALA A 641 -14.05 22.00 5.99
CA ALA A 641 -14.85 20.77 6.07
C ALA A 641 -14.18 19.53 5.45
N GLY A 642 -12.93 19.63 4.99
CA GLY A 642 -12.19 18.52 4.39
C GLY A 642 -12.45 18.30 2.89
N ILE A 643 -13.22 19.19 2.23
CA ILE A 643 -13.53 19.09 0.81
C ILE A 643 -12.37 19.65 -0.01
N HIS A 644 -11.85 18.87 -0.96
CA HIS A 644 -10.83 19.34 -1.90
C HIS A 644 -11.41 20.38 -2.87
N VAL A 645 -10.66 21.40 -3.24
CA VAL A 645 -11.08 22.43 -4.20
C VAL A 645 -10.12 22.45 -5.39
N VAL A 646 -10.68 22.32 -6.60
CA VAL A 646 -9.94 22.41 -7.87
C VAL A 646 -10.54 23.54 -8.69
N THR A 647 -9.72 24.46 -9.23
CA THR A 647 -10.30 25.63 -9.91
C THR A 647 -9.39 26.34 -10.93
N PRO A 648 -9.92 26.77 -12.08
CA PRO A 648 -9.35 27.84 -12.90
C PRO A 648 -9.77 29.27 -12.48
N ASN A 649 -10.53 29.42 -11.39
CA ASN A 649 -11.07 30.70 -10.93
C ASN A 649 -9.99 31.60 -10.32
N LYS A 650 -9.52 32.55 -11.13
CA LYS A 650 -8.51 33.56 -10.74
C LYS A 650 -8.93 34.41 -9.53
N GLN A 651 -10.22 34.51 -9.19
CA GLN A 651 -10.69 35.31 -8.05
C GLN A 651 -10.16 34.78 -6.71
N ALA A 652 -9.93 33.47 -6.57
CA ALA A 652 -9.39 32.90 -5.34
C ALA A 652 -7.95 33.37 -5.07
N GLY A 653 -7.12 33.37 -6.12
CA GLY A 653 -5.70 33.72 -6.02
C GLY A 653 -5.39 35.21 -6.20
N ALA A 654 -6.13 35.94 -7.03
CA ALA A 654 -5.90 37.36 -7.34
C ALA A 654 -6.83 38.34 -6.63
N GLY A 655 -7.85 37.86 -5.90
CA GLY A 655 -8.79 38.69 -5.16
C GLY A 655 -8.21 39.28 -3.87
N PRO A 656 -9.06 39.74 -2.93
CA PRO A 656 -8.63 40.31 -1.65
C PRO A 656 -7.64 39.40 -0.93
N LEU A 657 -6.51 39.97 -0.48
CA LEU A 657 -5.41 39.22 0.13
C LEU A 657 -5.85 38.40 1.35
N ALA A 658 -6.72 38.98 2.19
CA ALA A 658 -7.26 38.31 3.37
C ALA A 658 -8.02 37.02 3.02
N ARG A 659 -8.77 36.99 1.91
CA ARG A 659 -9.48 35.78 1.47
C ARG A 659 -8.50 34.69 1.05
N TYR A 660 -7.49 35.04 0.25
CA TYR A 660 -6.44 34.09 -0.15
C TYR A 660 -5.74 33.48 1.07
N GLN A 661 -5.38 34.30 2.06
CA GLN A 661 -4.76 33.83 3.30
C GLN A 661 -5.65 32.86 4.09
N ARG A 662 -6.95 33.14 4.20
CA ARG A 662 -7.90 32.24 4.87
C ARG A 662 -8.06 30.91 4.13
N ILE A 663 -8.14 30.94 2.80
CA ILE A 663 -8.17 29.72 1.95
C ILE A 663 -6.92 28.86 2.20
N ARG A 664 -5.73 29.48 2.22
CA ARG A 664 -4.46 28.78 2.47
C ARG A 664 -4.40 28.19 3.89
N ALA A 665 -4.84 28.95 4.90
CA ALA A 665 -4.87 28.49 6.28
C ALA A 665 -5.85 27.32 6.48
N ALA A 666 -7.05 27.39 5.88
CA ALA A 666 -8.04 26.32 5.94
C ALA A 666 -7.53 25.02 5.30
N ALA A 667 -6.91 25.10 4.12
CA ALA A 667 -6.29 23.95 3.47
C ALA A 667 -5.18 23.30 4.32
N ALA A 668 -4.33 24.11 4.96
CA ALA A 668 -3.27 23.62 5.83
C ALA A 668 -3.79 22.96 7.11
N ALA A 669 -4.85 23.50 7.72
CA ALA A 669 -5.41 23.00 8.97
C ALA A 669 -6.17 21.68 8.82
N SER A 670 -6.94 21.50 7.73
CA SER A 670 -7.74 20.29 7.51
C SER A 670 -7.01 19.19 6.74
N GLY A 671 -5.91 19.52 6.05
CA GLY A 671 -5.25 18.63 5.10
C GLY A 671 -5.98 18.53 3.74
N ALA A 672 -7.07 19.27 3.54
CA ALA A 672 -7.74 19.38 2.25
C ALA A 672 -6.82 20.03 1.21
N ARG A 673 -7.02 19.68 -0.06
CA ARG A 673 -6.13 20.10 -1.16
C ARG A 673 -6.80 21.22 -1.94
N PHE A 674 -6.10 22.33 -2.10
CA PHE A 674 -6.46 23.43 -2.99
C PHE A 674 -5.56 23.39 -4.23
N ARG A 675 -6.14 23.15 -5.42
CA ARG A 675 -5.43 23.01 -6.71
C ARG A 675 -5.94 24.04 -7.70
N TYR A 676 -5.03 24.82 -8.30
CA TYR A 676 -5.40 26.00 -9.11
C TYR A 676 -4.42 26.30 -10.24
N GLU A 677 -3.72 25.27 -10.75
CA GLU A 677 -2.73 25.37 -11.83
C GLU A 677 -3.27 26.11 -13.07
N ALA A 678 -4.52 25.80 -13.45
CA ALA A 678 -5.17 26.36 -14.63
C ALA A 678 -5.49 27.87 -14.54
N THR A 679 -5.23 28.54 -13.42
CA THR A 679 -5.49 29.98 -13.25
C THR A 679 -4.52 30.88 -14.04
N VAL A 680 -3.28 30.44 -14.28
CA VAL A 680 -2.24 31.26 -14.93
C VAL A 680 -1.82 30.69 -16.28
N GLY A 681 -1.45 29.41 -16.32
CA GLY A 681 -0.85 28.75 -17.49
C GLY A 681 -1.82 27.98 -18.38
N ALA A 682 -3.12 28.01 -18.07
CA ALA A 682 -4.12 27.10 -18.65
C ALA A 682 -3.72 25.62 -18.47
N GLY A 683 -3.03 25.04 -19.46
CA GLY A 683 -2.48 23.68 -19.43
C GLY A 683 -1.07 23.56 -18.83
N LEU A 684 -0.34 24.67 -18.76
CA LEU A 684 1.09 24.68 -18.46
C LEU A 684 1.35 24.61 -16.95
N PRO A 685 2.39 23.87 -16.49
CA PRO A 685 2.71 23.68 -15.07
C PRO A 685 3.45 24.90 -14.48
N VAL A 686 2.92 26.11 -14.68
CA VAL A 686 3.56 27.37 -14.25
C VAL A 686 3.62 27.50 -12.73
N ILE A 687 2.51 27.25 -12.04
CA ILE A 687 2.41 27.41 -10.58
C ILE A 687 3.19 26.30 -9.89
N THR A 688 3.05 25.06 -10.35
CA THR A 688 3.82 23.92 -9.82
C THR A 688 5.32 24.17 -9.97
N THR A 689 5.78 24.59 -11.16
CA THR A 689 7.21 24.92 -11.37
C THR A 689 7.70 26.00 -10.40
N LEU A 690 6.91 27.07 -10.22
CA LEU A 690 7.25 28.14 -9.28
C LEU A 690 7.33 27.62 -7.83
N ARG A 691 6.38 26.78 -7.42
CA ARG A 691 6.36 26.19 -6.08
C ARG A 691 7.52 25.23 -5.86
N ASP A 692 7.90 24.42 -6.84
CA ASP A 692 9.05 23.53 -6.74
C ASP A 692 10.36 24.33 -6.54
N LEU A 693 10.50 25.48 -7.19
CA LEU A 693 11.63 26.39 -6.96
C LEU A 693 11.62 26.91 -5.51
N VAL A 694 10.50 27.49 -5.06
CA VAL A 694 10.39 28.12 -3.74
C VAL A 694 10.49 27.08 -2.60
N ASP A 695 9.79 25.96 -2.72
CA ASP A 695 9.70 24.93 -1.67
C ASP A 695 10.98 24.12 -1.52
N THR A 696 11.81 24.06 -2.56
CA THR A 696 13.17 23.51 -2.46
C THR A 696 14.21 24.54 -1.97
N GLY A 697 13.77 25.73 -1.54
CA GLY A 697 14.61 26.76 -0.95
C GLY A 697 15.36 27.63 -1.94
N ASP A 698 14.92 27.72 -3.20
CA ASP A 698 15.41 28.74 -4.14
C ASP A 698 14.73 30.10 -3.88
N GLU A 699 15.39 31.19 -4.27
CA GLU A 699 14.90 32.56 -4.10
C GLU A 699 14.56 33.16 -5.47
N VAL A 700 13.29 33.53 -5.66
CA VAL A 700 12.81 34.12 -6.92
C VAL A 700 13.21 35.60 -6.97
N LEU A 701 14.05 35.96 -7.95
CA LEU A 701 14.55 37.32 -8.15
C LEU A 701 13.65 38.13 -9.08
N ALA A 702 13.12 37.49 -10.13
CA ALA A 702 12.18 38.10 -11.06
C ALA A 702 11.29 37.07 -11.74
N ILE A 703 10.07 37.48 -12.09
CA ILE A 703 9.14 36.73 -12.92
C ILE A 703 8.74 37.61 -14.11
N GLU A 704 8.89 37.09 -15.31
CA GLU A 704 8.47 37.76 -16.54
C GLU A 704 7.57 36.85 -17.35
N GLY A 705 6.55 37.38 -18.01
CA GLY A 705 5.71 36.51 -18.83
C GLY A 705 4.78 37.22 -19.79
N ILE A 706 4.42 36.49 -20.84
CA ILE A 706 3.33 36.83 -21.75
C ILE A 706 2.21 35.83 -21.45
N PHE A 707 1.17 36.35 -20.80
CA PHE A 707 0.08 35.53 -20.25
C PHE A 707 -1.24 35.62 -21.03
N SER A 708 -1.30 36.42 -22.10
CA SER A 708 -2.51 36.60 -22.93
C SER A 708 -2.23 36.14 -24.35
N GLY A 709 -2.95 35.11 -24.80
CA GLY A 709 -2.88 34.63 -26.18
C GLY A 709 -3.35 35.67 -27.19
N THR A 710 -4.36 36.47 -26.84
CA THR A 710 -4.89 37.57 -27.67
C THR A 710 -3.86 38.66 -27.90
N LEU A 711 -3.21 39.13 -26.82
CA LEU A 711 -2.17 40.17 -26.91
C LEU A 711 -0.90 39.63 -27.57
N ALA A 712 -0.54 38.37 -27.31
CA ALA A 712 0.56 37.71 -28.01
C ALA A 712 0.31 37.66 -29.52
N TRP A 713 -0.91 37.31 -29.95
CA TRP A 713 -1.27 37.27 -31.37
C TRP A 713 -1.19 38.65 -32.01
N LEU A 714 -1.77 39.67 -31.36
CA LEU A 714 -1.78 41.04 -31.86
C LEU A 714 -0.36 41.58 -32.08
N PHE A 715 0.52 41.47 -31.09
CA PHE A 715 1.88 42.03 -31.18
C PHE A 715 2.87 41.16 -31.95
N ASN A 716 2.59 39.87 -32.16
CA ASN A 716 3.33 39.06 -33.13
C ASN A 716 2.96 39.41 -34.59
N ARG A 717 1.73 39.87 -34.84
CA ARG A 717 1.25 40.27 -36.17
C ARG A 717 1.38 41.75 -36.48
N PHE A 718 1.54 42.60 -35.46
CA PHE A 718 1.65 44.04 -35.66
C PHE A 718 3.02 44.42 -36.22
N ASP A 719 3.08 44.53 -37.55
CA ASP A 719 4.28 44.89 -38.30
C ASP A 719 4.18 46.27 -38.98
N GLY A 720 3.10 47.01 -38.74
CA GLY A 720 2.83 48.32 -39.33
C GLY A 720 2.27 48.29 -40.75
N SER A 721 2.05 47.11 -41.34
CA SER A 721 1.43 46.97 -42.68
C SER A 721 -0.06 47.30 -42.69
N GLN A 722 -0.73 47.18 -41.55
CA GLN A 722 -2.13 47.56 -41.35
C GLN A 722 -2.33 48.22 -39.97
N PRO A 723 -3.38 49.05 -39.79
CA PRO A 723 -3.67 49.70 -38.52
C PRO A 723 -3.93 48.70 -37.38
N PHE A 724 -3.55 49.04 -36.14
CA PHE A 724 -3.74 48.16 -34.98
C PHE A 724 -5.22 47.88 -34.70
N SER A 725 -6.09 48.88 -34.89
CA SER A 725 -7.54 48.74 -34.80
C SER A 725 -8.10 47.67 -35.78
N ALA A 726 -7.53 47.56 -36.98
CA ALA A 726 -7.90 46.53 -37.96
C ALA A 726 -7.46 45.13 -37.52
N LEU A 727 -6.27 45.01 -36.90
CA LEU A 727 -5.81 43.75 -36.28
C LEU A 727 -6.71 43.30 -35.13
N VAL A 728 -7.18 44.23 -34.28
CA VAL A 728 -8.13 43.91 -33.20
C VAL A 728 -9.46 43.43 -33.78
N ALA A 729 -9.98 44.08 -34.82
CA ALA A 729 -11.20 43.64 -35.50
C ALA A 729 -11.03 42.23 -36.12
N GLN A 730 -9.86 41.97 -36.70
CA GLN A 730 -9.51 40.65 -37.24
C GLN A 730 -9.46 39.58 -36.14
N ALA A 731 -8.77 39.85 -35.02
CA ALA A 731 -8.69 38.95 -33.88
C ALA A 731 -10.08 38.60 -33.32
N ARG A 732 -10.97 39.61 -33.21
CA ARG A 732 -12.37 39.42 -32.81
C ARG A 732 -13.14 38.52 -33.77
N SER A 733 -12.99 38.72 -35.09
CA SER A 733 -13.67 37.89 -36.10
C SER A 733 -13.19 36.43 -36.11
N MET A 734 -11.94 36.20 -35.70
CA MET A 734 -11.33 34.88 -35.58
C MET A 734 -11.60 34.21 -34.22
N GLY A 735 -12.31 34.89 -33.30
CA GLY A 735 -12.62 34.38 -31.97
C GLY A 735 -11.42 34.35 -31.01
N TYR A 736 -10.37 35.14 -31.25
CA TYR A 736 -9.21 35.24 -30.35
C TYR A 736 -9.42 36.22 -29.19
N THR A 737 -10.38 37.14 -29.29
CA THR A 737 -10.73 38.06 -28.19
C THR A 737 -11.92 37.51 -27.42
N GLU A 738 -12.09 37.97 -26.19
CA GLU A 738 -13.38 37.89 -25.51
C GLU A 738 -14.49 38.62 -26.31
N PRO A 739 -15.80 38.37 -26.04
CA PRO A 739 -16.90 39.06 -26.72
C PRO A 739 -16.78 40.58 -26.66
N ASP A 740 -16.21 41.10 -25.58
CA ASP A 740 -15.75 42.47 -25.43
C ASP A 740 -14.21 42.54 -25.47
N PRO A 741 -13.59 43.02 -26.57
CA PRO A 741 -12.13 43.09 -26.69
C PRO A 741 -11.44 43.97 -25.64
N ARG A 742 -12.19 44.83 -24.93
CA ARG A 742 -11.64 45.66 -23.85
C ARG A 742 -11.13 44.81 -22.69
N ASP A 743 -11.72 43.63 -22.45
CA ASP A 743 -11.32 42.75 -21.35
C ASP A 743 -9.87 42.27 -21.54
N ASP A 744 -9.49 41.92 -22.77
CA ASP A 744 -8.12 41.56 -23.14
C ASP A 744 -7.18 42.77 -23.18
N LEU A 745 -7.61 43.86 -23.84
CA LEU A 745 -6.78 45.06 -24.06
C LEU A 745 -6.56 45.89 -22.79
N SER A 746 -7.37 45.69 -21.75
CA SER A 746 -7.22 46.37 -20.46
C SER A 746 -5.92 46.01 -19.72
N GLY A 747 -5.39 44.80 -19.95
CA GLY A 747 -4.27 44.24 -19.21
C GLY A 747 -4.62 43.68 -17.82
N VAL A 748 -5.87 43.79 -17.38
CA VAL A 748 -6.30 43.40 -16.03
C VAL A 748 -6.21 41.88 -15.82
N ASP A 749 -6.51 41.07 -16.83
CA ASP A 749 -6.37 39.60 -16.71
C ASP A 749 -4.92 39.17 -16.54
N VAL A 750 -4.02 39.81 -17.30
CA VAL A 750 -2.57 39.62 -17.23
C VAL A 750 -2.06 40.02 -15.84
N ALA A 751 -2.55 41.14 -15.29
CA ALA A 751 -2.23 41.59 -13.93
C ALA A 751 -2.70 40.60 -12.86
N ARG A 752 -3.90 40.02 -12.98
CA ARG A 752 -4.39 38.98 -12.04
C ARG A 752 -3.47 37.75 -12.04
N LYS A 753 -3.02 37.31 -13.21
CA LYS A 753 -2.07 36.18 -13.32
C LYS A 753 -0.73 36.50 -12.66
N LEU A 754 -0.22 37.72 -12.86
CA LEU A 754 1.00 38.18 -12.19
C LEU A 754 0.84 38.22 -10.65
N VAL A 755 -0.30 38.68 -10.14
CA VAL A 755 -0.60 38.69 -8.69
C VAL A 755 -0.59 37.28 -8.11
N ILE A 756 -1.18 36.31 -8.80
CA ILE A 756 -1.17 34.90 -8.37
C ILE A 756 0.27 34.42 -8.24
N LEU A 757 1.09 34.59 -9.28
CA LEU A 757 2.50 34.18 -9.24
C LEU A 757 3.30 34.91 -8.16
N ALA A 758 3.07 36.22 -7.98
CA ALA A 758 3.72 36.99 -6.91
C ALA A 758 3.40 36.42 -5.53
N ARG A 759 2.14 36.05 -5.28
CA ARG A 759 1.71 35.43 -4.01
C ARG A 759 2.32 34.04 -3.82
N GLU A 760 2.38 33.23 -4.87
CA GLU A 760 3.03 31.92 -4.80
C GLU A 760 4.54 32.00 -4.56
N ALA A 761 5.19 33.06 -5.05
CA ALA A 761 6.58 33.42 -4.77
C ALA A 761 6.80 34.03 -3.37
N GLY A 762 5.74 34.20 -2.58
CA GLY A 762 5.81 34.70 -1.19
C GLY A 762 5.56 36.20 -1.02
N HIS A 763 5.18 36.94 -2.07
CA HIS A 763 4.91 38.38 -1.98
C HIS A 763 3.43 38.68 -1.65
N ALA A 764 3.19 39.57 -0.69
CA ALA A 764 1.86 40.05 -0.33
C ALA A 764 1.34 41.13 -1.31
N LEU A 765 1.25 40.79 -2.60
CA LEU A 765 0.84 41.72 -3.66
C LEU A 765 -0.70 41.73 -3.85
N SER A 766 -1.27 42.92 -3.99
CA SER A 766 -2.67 43.15 -4.35
C SER A 766 -2.77 43.75 -5.76
N LEU A 767 -3.90 43.58 -6.42
CA LEU A 767 -4.08 43.97 -7.83
C LEU A 767 -3.89 45.48 -8.04
N GLU A 768 -4.29 46.29 -7.06
CA GLU A 768 -4.18 47.75 -7.06
C GLU A 768 -2.72 48.24 -7.01
N GLN A 769 -1.80 47.36 -6.60
CA GLN A 769 -0.36 47.65 -6.53
C GLN A 769 0.39 47.32 -7.83
N VAL A 770 -0.28 46.70 -8.80
CA VAL A 770 0.30 46.41 -10.12
C VAL A 770 0.13 47.63 -11.03
N GLN A 771 1.22 48.13 -11.59
CA GLN A 771 1.16 49.19 -12.59
C GLN A 771 0.70 48.61 -13.93
N VAL A 772 -0.52 48.92 -14.36
CA VAL A 772 -1.10 48.38 -15.60
C VAL A 772 -1.20 49.46 -16.67
N GLU A 773 -0.47 49.29 -17.76
CA GLU A 773 -0.60 50.09 -18.98
C GLU A 773 -1.73 49.53 -19.85
N SER A 774 -2.92 50.15 -19.75
CA SER A 774 -4.07 49.75 -20.56
C SER A 774 -3.94 50.23 -22.01
N LEU A 775 -4.20 49.34 -22.97
CA LEU A 775 -4.29 49.67 -24.40
C LEU A 775 -5.68 50.24 -24.78
N VAL A 776 -6.60 50.34 -23.82
CA VAL A 776 -7.92 50.97 -23.99
C VAL A 776 -7.82 52.45 -23.60
N PRO A 777 -7.92 53.39 -24.57
CA PRO A 777 -7.87 54.82 -24.28
C PRO A 777 -8.93 55.23 -23.26
N ALA A 778 -8.60 56.15 -22.36
CA ALA A 778 -9.53 56.58 -21.29
C ALA A 778 -10.93 56.98 -21.80
N PRO A 779 -11.10 57.70 -22.92
CA PRO A 779 -12.43 58.06 -23.45
C PRO A 779 -13.24 56.89 -24.03
N LEU A 780 -12.64 55.69 -24.17
CA LEU A 780 -13.23 54.50 -24.79
C LEU A 780 -13.44 53.34 -23.80
N ARG A 781 -13.18 53.57 -22.51
CA ARG A 781 -13.39 52.56 -21.45
C ARG A 781 -14.87 52.33 -21.15
N GLU A 782 -15.70 53.36 -21.35
CA GLU A 782 -17.14 53.33 -21.16
C GLU A 782 -17.87 53.37 -22.51
N GLY A 783 -19.08 52.82 -22.59
CA GLY A 783 -19.88 52.75 -23.83
C GLY A 783 -20.05 51.34 -24.40
N SER A 784 -20.73 51.22 -25.54
CA SER A 784 -20.97 49.94 -26.21
C SER A 784 -19.72 49.41 -26.90
N VAL A 785 -19.64 48.09 -27.10
CA VAL A 785 -18.53 47.45 -27.83
C VAL A 785 -18.41 47.99 -29.25
N ASP A 786 -19.54 48.31 -29.89
CA ASP A 786 -19.55 48.83 -31.26
C ASP A 786 -18.99 50.26 -31.32
N ASP A 787 -19.29 51.13 -30.33
CA ASP A 787 -18.68 52.47 -30.24
C ASP A 787 -17.17 52.39 -29.98
N PHE A 788 -16.75 51.45 -29.12
CA PHE A 788 -15.33 51.16 -28.87
C PHE A 788 -14.61 50.77 -30.17
N MET A 789 -15.15 49.80 -30.92
CA MET A 789 -14.53 49.33 -32.16
C MET A 789 -14.49 50.41 -33.24
N ALA A 790 -15.51 51.27 -33.32
CA ALA A 790 -15.56 52.37 -34.30
C ALA A 790 -14.52 53.46 -34.02
N ARG A 791 -14.19 53.70 -32.74
CA ARG A 791 -13.32 54.81 -32.30
C ARG A 791 -11.89 54.38 -31.97
N LEU A 792 -11.62 53.07 -31.91
CA LEU A 792 -10.30 52.51 -31.58
C LEU A 792 -9.19 53.02 -32.51
N GLY A 793 -9.51 53.33 -33.77
CA GLY A 793 -8.57 53.85 -34.76
C GLY A 793 -7.86 55.15 -34.35
N ALA A 794 -8.40 55.91 -33.38
CA ALA A 794 -7.72 57.06 -32.79
C ALA A 794 -6.39 56.71 -32.09
N SER A 795 -6.12 55.42 -31.83
CA SER A 795 -4.91 54.93 -31.16
C SER A 795 -3.84 54.42 -32.13
N ASP A 796 -4.15 54.31 -33.43
CA ASP A 796 -3.29 53.66 -34.42
C ASP A 796 -1.99 54.44 -34.65
N GLU A 797 -2.05 55.77 -34.75
CA GLU A 797 -0.89 56.63 -35.00
C GLU A 797 0.15 56.53 -33.86
N ALA A 798 -0.31 56.54 -32.60
CA ALA A 798 0.56 56.44 -31.44
C ALA A 798 1.25 55.07 -31.33
N LEU A 799 0.54 53.98 -31.64
CA LEU A 799 1.12 52.63 -31.63
C LEU A 799 2.07 52.40 -32.80
N LEU A 800 1.77 52.96 -33.97
CA LEU A 800 2.67 52.90 -35.13
C LEU A 800 3.98 53.66 -34.88
N ALA A 801 3.91 54.83 -34.24
CA ALA A 801 5.09 55.59 -33.83
C ALA A 801 5.99 54.77 -32.88
N ARG A 802 5.42 54.16 -31.83
CA ARG A 802 6.18 53.28 -30.91
C ARG A 802 6.80 52.07 -31.61
N LEU A 803 6.11 51.50 -32.61
CA LEU A 803 6.66 50.39 -33.39
C LEU A 803 7.87 50.83 -34.23
N HIS A 804 7.82 52.00 -34.85
CA HIS A 804 8.94 52.55 -35.61
C HIS A 804 10.14 52.84 -34.71
N GLU A 805 9.93 53.50 -33.57
CA GLU A 805 11.00 53.77 -32.59
C GLU A 805 11.67 52.49 -32.07
N ALA A 806 10.88 51.46 -31.77
CA ALA A 806 11.41 50.17 -31.34
C ALA A 806 12.28 49.52 -32.44
N ARG A 807 11.84 49.58 -33.70
CA ARG A 807 12.58 49.03 -34.84
C ARG A 807 13.88 49.75 -35.13
N GLU A 808 13.91 51.08 -35.00
CA GLU A 808 15.15 51.87 -35.13
C GLU A 808 16.20 51.44 -34.10
N ARG A 809 15.75 50.96 -32.93
CA ARG A 809 16.59 50.42 -31.86
C ARG A 809 16.87 48.91 -31.99
N GLY A 810 16.43 48.24 -33.05
CA GLY A 810 16.58 46.79 -33.23
C GLY A 810 15.74 45.94 -32.27
N ALA A 811 14.66 46.50 -31.72
CA ALA A 811 13.78 45.86 -30.76
C ALA A 811 12.40 45.53 -31.37
N VAL A 812 11.65 44.68 -30.67
CA VAL A 812 10.25 44.32 -30.96
C VAL A 812 9.34 44.72 -29.82
N LEU A 813 8.07 45.00 -30.12
CA LEU A 813 7.06 45.32 -29.11
C LEU A 813 6.37 44.05 -28.61
N ARG A 814 6.33 43.85 -27.29
CA ARG A 814 5.59 42.75 -26.65
C ARG A 814 4.85 43.26 -25.42
N TYR A 815 3.65 42.73 -25.19
CA TYR A 815 2.89 43.04 -23.99
C TYR A 815 3.28 42.07 -22.86
N VAL A 816 4.03 42.56 -21.88
CA VAL A 816 4.74 41.76 -20.89
C VAL A 816 4.30 42.11 -19.48
N ALA A 817 4.18 41.09 -18.65
CA ALA A 817 4.08 41.22 -17.20
C ALA A 817 5.45 40.98 -16.57
N ARG A 818 5.86 41.84 -15.64
CA ARG A 818 7.13 41.76 -14.93
C ARG A 818 6.91 41.96 -13.43
N LEU A 819 7.50 41.07 -12.64
CA LEU A 819 7.70 41.19 -11.20
C LEU A 819 9.20 41.19 -10.95
N GLY A 820 9.70 42.20 -10.24
CA GLY A 820 11.11 42.29 -9.84
C GLY A 820 11.30 43.20 -8.62
N PRO A 821 12.55 43.58 -8.31
CA PRO A 821 12.85 44.44 -7.16
C PRO A 821 12.14 45.79 -7.20
N ASP A 822 11.90 46.32 -8.41
CA ASP A 822 11.28 47.61 -8.65
C ASP A 822 9.73 47.58 -8.59
N GLY A 823 9.15 46.41 -8.31
CA GLY A 823 7.71 46.20 -8.19
C GLY A 823 7.11 45.34 -9.30
N ALA A 824 5.78 45.46 -9.47
CA ALA A 824 5.00 44.70 -10.44
C ALA A 824 4.39 45.60 -11.50
N SER A 825 4.62 45.28 -12.78
CA SER A 825 4.12 46.06 -13.92
C SER A 825 3.62 45.16 -15.04
N VAL A 826 2.61 45.61 -15.76
CA VAL A 826 2.04 44.98 -16.95
C VAL A 826 1.88 46.04 -18.02
N GLY A 827 2.48 45.85 -19.19
CA GLY A 827 2.40 46.85 -20.25
C GLY A 827 3.14 46.49 -21.53
N LEU A 828 3.14 47.44 -22.47
CA LEU A 828 3.80 47.29 -23.76
C LEU A 828 5.28 47.65 -23.63
N GLN A 829 6.15 46.68 -23.88
CA GLN A 829 7.58 46.77 -23.67
C GLN A 829 8.35 46.59 -24.98
N GLU A 830 9.49 47.27 -25.08
CA GLU A 830 10.49 47.08 -26.13
C GLU A 830 11.47 46.00 -25.69
N LEU A 831 11.54 44.91 -26.44
CA LEU A 831 12.45 43.79 -26.16
C LEU A 831 13.47 43.62 -27.30
N PRO A 832 14.73 43.29 -26.99
CA PRO A 832 15.71 42.90 -28.00
C PRO A 832 15.21 41.77 -28.90
N ALA A 833 15.62 41.76 -30.17
CA ALA A 833 15.19 40.76 -31.15
C ALA A 833 15.63 39.32 -30.81
N ASP A 834 16.66 39.16 -29.97
CA ASP A 834 17.17 37.89 -29.46
C ASP A 834 16.54 37.48 -28.10
N HIS A 835 15.64 38.31 -27.53
CA HIS A 835 14.94 37.97 -26.30
C HIS A 835 14.05 36.73 -26.48
N ALA A 836 13.90 35.92 -25.43
CA ALA A 836 13.06 34.71 -25.43
C ALA A 836 11.59 34.95 -25.83
N PHE A 837 11.12 36.21 -25.76
CA PHE A 837 9.75 36.60 -26.06
C PHE A 837 9.59 37.19 -27.47
N ALA A 838 10.69 37.39 -28.19
CA ALA A 838 10.67 37.98 -29.53
C ALA A 838 10.18 36.99 -30.60
N ASN A 839 10.47 35.69 -30.45
CA ASN A 839 10.25 34.66 -31.48
C ASN A 839 9.19 33.60 -31.10
N LEU A 840 8.09 34.02 -30.46
CA LEU A 840 7.02 33.11 -30.02
C LEU A 840 6.10 32.68 -31.17
N ARG A 841 5.53 31.47 -31.07
CA ARG A 841 4.38 31.10 -31.92
C ARG A 841 3.18 31.98 -31.55
N LEU A 842 2.29 32.22 -32.52
CA LEU A 842 1.29 33.29 -32.48
C LEU A 842 0.43 33.37 -31.21
N THR A 843 0.19 32.27 -30.49
CA THR A 843 -0.71 32.20 -29.32
C THR A 843 -0.08 31.51 -28.10
N ASP A 844 1.24 31.38 -28.05
CA ASP A 844 1.91 30.74 -26.91
C ASP A 844 1.89 31.65 -25.67
N ASN A 845 1.64 31.05 -24.50
CA ASN A 845 2.01 31.65 -23.22
C ASN A 845 3.47 31.29 -22.93
N VAL A 846 4.21 32.25 -22.39
CA VAL A 846 5.59 32.03 -21.93
C VAL A 846 5.80 32.70 -20.59
N VAL A 847 6.45 31.99 -19.68
CA VAL A 847 6.80 32.47 -18.34
C VAL A 847 8.26 32.18 -18.08
N GLN A 848 8.98 33.19 -17.61
CA GLN A 848 10.40 33.14 -17.30
C GLN A 848 10.58 33.40 -15.81
N PHE A 849 11.27 32.48 -15.13
CA PHE A 849 11.67 32.61 -13.73
C PHE A 849 13.18 32.87 -13.67
N ARG A 850 13.56 34.01 -13.11
CA ARG A 850 14.94 34.28 -12.72
C ARG A 850 15.05 34.08 -11.22
N THR A 851 15.93 33.19 -10.80
CA THR A 851 16.14 32.86 -9.38
C THR A 851 17.63 32.94 -9.04
N ARG A 852 18.02 32.63 -7.80
CA ARG A 852 19.44 32.53 -7.43
C ARG A 852 20.14 31.35 -8.10
N ARG A 853 19.43 30.25 -8.34
CA ARG A 853 19.97 29.09 -9.07
C ARG A 853 19.93 29.29 -10.58
N TYR A 854 18.93 30.01 -11.09
CA TYR A 854 18.72 30.32 -12.50
C TYR A 854 18.98 31.82 -12.79
N CYS A 855 20.14 32.33 -12.36
CA CYS A 855 20.48 33.75 -12.48
C CYS A 855 21.01 34.12 -13.87
N ASP A 856 21.89 33.28 -14.44
CA ASP A 856 22.54 33.52 -15.74
C ASP A 856 21.74 32.93 -16.91
N ASN A 857 20.97 31.85 -16.65
CA ASN A 857 20.08 31.23 -17.61
C ASN A 857 18.69 31.01 -16.97
N PRO A 858 17.75 31.95 -17.12
CA PRO A 858 16.42 31.87 -16.52
C PRO A 858 15.64 30.63 -16.98
N LEU A 859 14.85 30.05 -16.07
CA LEU A 859 13.97 28.92 -16.39
C LEU A 859 12.75 29.41 -17.18
N VAL A 860 12.48 28.81 -18.34
CA VAL A 860 11.36 29.21 -19.21
C VAL A 860 10.35 28.09 -19.35
N VAL A 861 9.08 28.39 -19.07
CA VAL A 861 7.93 27.53 -19.31
C VAL A 861 7.13 28.11 -20.48
N GLN A 862 7.02 27.36 -21.58
CA GLN A 862 6.34 27.80 -22.80
C GLN A 862 5.39 26.73 -23.35
N GLY A 863 4.25 27.16 -23.87
CA GLY A 863 3.38 26.34 -24.71
C GLY A 863 2.05 27.02 -25.04
N PRO A 864 1.09 26.30 -25.65
CA PRO A 864 -0.15 26.90 -26.13
C PRO A 864 -0.95 27.52 -24.98
N GLY A 865 -1.26 28.82 -25.12
CA GLY A 865 -1.78 29.64 -24.03
C GLY A 865 -3.30 29.77 -23.92
N ALA A 866 -4.05 29.18 -24.86
CA ALA A 866 -5.51 29.32 -24.95
C ALA A 866 -6.18 28.06 -25.53
N GLY A 867 -7.40 27.77 -25.09
CA GLY A 867 -8.24 26.65 -25.56
C GLY A 867 -8.96 25.92 -24.41
N PRO A 868 -10.28 25.67 -24.49
CA PRO A 868 -11.02 24.94 -23.46
C PRO A 868 -10.44 23.55 -23.17
N GLU A 869 -10.02 22.82 -24.20
CA GLU A 869 -9.44 21.47 -24.07
C GLU A 869 -8.07 21.47 -23.38
N VAL A 870 -7.21 22.45 -23.67
CA VAL A 870 -5.87 22.59 -23.07
C VAL A 870 -5.97 23.05 -21.62
N THR A 871 -6.93 23.94 -21.31
CA THR A 871 -7.22 24.39 -19.95
C THR A 871 -7.82 23.24 -19.12
N ALA A 872 -8.69 22.42 -19.73
CA ALA A 872 -9.22 21.20 -19.09
C ALA A 872 -8.14 20.11 -18.94
N ALA A 873 -7.20 19.98 -19.89
CA ALA A 873 -6.05 19.09 -19.76
C ALA A 873 -5.05 19.53 -18.67
N GLY A 874 -4.88 20.84 -18.43
CA GLY A 874 -4.13 21.39 -17.29
C GLY A 874 -4.75 21.08 -15.93
N VAL A 875 -6.04 20.77 -15.90
CA VAL A 875 -6.74 20.22 -14.74
C VAL A 875 -6.41 18.71 -14.55
N GLY A 876 -5.70 18.06 -15.49
CA GLY A 876 -5.37 16.63 -15.46
C GLY A 876 -4.05 16.14 -16.09
N ALA A 877 -2.97 16.95 -16.18
CA ALA A 877 -1.82 16.64 -17.05
C ALA A 877 -0.73 15.68 -16.47
N LEU A 878 -0.11 14.96 -17.42
CA LEU A 878 0.81 13.80 -17.36
C LEU A 878 2.28 14.15 -16.99
N VAL A 879 3.03 13.21 -16.39
CA VAL A 879 4.37 13.41 -15.79
C VAL A 879 5.52 12.78 -16.62
N ILE A 880 6.56 13.55 -16.96
CA ILE A 880 7.86 13.12 -17.52
C ILE A 880 8.95 13.48 -16.51
N ALA A 881 9.97 12.63 -16.34
CA ALA A 881 11.12 12.89 -15.46
C ALA A 881 12.43 12.60 -16.18
N ARG A 882 13.49 13.34 -15.85
CA ARG A 882 14.83 13.16 -16.41
C ARG A 882 15.85 13.04 -15.28
N ALA A 883 16.89 12.24 -15.47
CA ALA A 883 17.96 12.06 -14.50
C ALA A 883 19.32 11.89 -15.17
N PHE A 884 20.37 12.35 -14.48
CA PHE A 884 21.77 12.18 -14.84
C PHE A 884 22.42 11.20 -13.86
N ALA A 885 23.23 10.27 -14.36
CA ALA A 885 24.08 9.42 -13.54
C ALA A 885 25.55 9.57 -13.96
N PRO A 886 26.47 9.82 -13.00
CA PRO A 886 27.89 9.93 -13.32
C PRO A 886 28.49 8.59 -13.79
N ALA A 887 29.73 8.63 -14.27
CA ALA A 887 30.55 7.44 -14.46
C ALA A 887 30.96 6.84 -13.12
N SER A 888 31.41 5.58 -13.12
CA SER A 888 31.94 4.92 -11.93
C SER A 888 33.23 4.16 -12.19
N VAL A 889 34.00 4.01 -11.12
CA VAL A 889 35.14 3.09 -11.02
C VAL A 889 34.70 1.88 -10.21
N ALA A 890 34.86 0.70 -10.80
CA ALA A 890 34.51 -0.57 -10.20
C ALA A 890 35.74 -1.35 -9.75
N ASN A 891 35.54 -2.32 -8.84
CA ASN A 891 36.53 -3.11 -8.11
C ASN A 891 37.43 -2.32 -7.15
N VAL A 892 37.76 -1.06 -7.47
CA VAL A 892 38.73 -0.23 -6.73
C VAL A 892 39.96 -1.05 -6.36
N ALA A 893 40.50 -1.75 -7.37
CA ALA A 893 41.54 -2.76 -7.26
C ALA A 893 41.15 -3.97 -6.39
N VAL A 894 41.11 -3.81 -5.06
CA VAL A 894 41.07 -4.94 -4.11
C VAL A 894 39.67 -5.47 -3.79
N GLY A 895 38.63 -4.70 -4.10
CA GLY A 895 37.23 -5.03 -3.81
C GLY A 895 36.49 -5.53 -5.05
N PHE A 896 37.02 -6.56 -5.71
CA PHE A 896 36.44 -7.13 -6.92
C PHE A 896 34.93 -7.43 -6.76
N ASP A 897 34.11 -6.89 -7.68
CA ASP A 897 32.65 -6.96 -7.73
C ASP A 897 31.89 -6.36 -6.53
N ILE A 898 32.59 -5.85 -5.52
CA ILE A 898 31.99 -5.39 -4.25
C ILE A 898 32.37 -3.96 -3.84
N LEU A 899 33.34 -3.30 -4.46
CA LEU A 899 33.75 -1.95 -4.07
C LEU A 899 33.83 -1.05 -5.30
N GLY A 900 33.26 0.14 -5.21
CA GLY A 900 33.28 1.12 -6.29
C GLY A 900 33.21 2.56 -5.80
N HIS A 901 33.43 3.53 -6.70
CA HIS A 901 33.14 4.94 -6.44
C HIS A 901 32.67 5.69 -7.70
N ALA A 902 31.98 6.82 -7.52
CA ALA A 902 31.53 7.68 -8.62
C ALA A 902 32.63 8.63 -9.14
N ILE A 903 32.46 9.12 -10.38
CA ILE A 903 33.36 10.07 -11.06
C ILE A 903 32.55 11.27 -11.55
N ALA A 904 32.92 12.46 -11.09
CA ALA A 904 32.25 13.70 -11.42
C ALA A 904 32.49 14.12 -12.89
N GLY A 905 31.51 14.80 -13.47
CA GLY A 905 31.64 15.51 -14.76
C GLY A 905 31.26 14.70 -16.00
N ILE A 906 31.56 13.40 -16.06
CA ILE A 906 31.16 12.52 -17.18
C ILE A 906 30.06 11.56 -16.72
N GLY A 907 29.07 11.30 -17.57
CA GLY A 907 27.90 10.50 -17.21
C GLY A 907 26.89 10.33 -18.33
N ASP A 908 25.83 9.57 -18.07
CA ASP A 908 24.70 9.40 -18.98
C ASP A 908 23.47 10.15 -18.47
N THR A 909 22.61 10.57 -19.39
CA THR A 909 21.30 11.17 -19.04
C THR A 909 20.17 10.31 -19.60
N VAL A 910 19.14 10.08 -18.79
CA VAL A 910 17.97 9.28 -19.19
C VAL A 910 16.69 10.05 -18.91
N SER A 911 15.82 10.13 -19.91
CA SER A 911 14.47 10.67 -19.79
C SER A 911 13.48 9.51 -19.74
N VAL A 912 12.56 9.53 -18.78
CA VAL A 912 11.52 8.53 -18.60
C VAL A 912 10.16 9.21 -18.62
N ARG A 913 9.23 8.61 -19.37
CA ARG A 913 7.83 9.03 -19.41
C ARG A 913 6.95 7.85 -19.02
N ARG A 914 5.96 8.12 -18.18
CA ARG A 914 4.91 7.15 -17.85
C ARG A 914 4.04 6.90 -19.09
N ILE A 915 3.83 5.63 -19.43
CA ILE A 915 2.94 5.19 -20.51
C ILE A 915 1.86 4.26 -19.98
N ASP A 916 0.71 4.25 -20.63
CA ASP A 916 -0.46 3.48 -20.20
C ASP A 916 -0.27 1.97 -20.34
N GLU A 917 0.50 1.52 -21.34
CA GLU A 917 0.74 0.10 -21.52
C GLU A 917 1.70 -0.41 -20.44
N PRO A 918 1.42 -1.53 -19.74
CA PRO A 918 2.28 -2.06 -18.67
C PRO A 918 3.53 -2.77 -19.24
N ARG A 919 4.28 -2.05 -20.06
CA ARG A 919 5.51 -2.47 -20.73
C ARG A 919 6.58 -1.42 -20.59
N VAL A 920 7.83 -1.82 -20.77
CA VAL A 920 8.94 -0.87 -20.91
C VAL A 920 9.35 -0.87 -22.37
N ARG A 921 9.54 0.32 -22.95
CA ARG A 921 10.09 0.49 -24.30
C ARG A 921 11.13 1.60 -24.33
N ILE A 922 12.09 1.46 -25.24
CA ILE A 922 13.13 2.45 -25.46
C ILE A 922 12.81 3.17 -26.77
N ASP A 923 12.47 4.45 -26.66
CA ASP A 923 12.06 5.28 -27.79
C ASP A 923 13.30 5.81 -28.57
N ALA A 924 14.41 6.10 -27.88
CA ALA A 924 15.65 6.52 -28.52
C ALA A 924 16.91 6.24 -27.67
N ILE A 925 18.04 6.03 -28.35
CA ILE A 925 19.39 6.04 -27.76
C ILE A 925 20.28 6.95 -28.62
N ARG A 926 20.96 7.92 -27.99
CA ARG A 926 21.78 8.94 -28.67
C ARG A 926 23.19 8.96 -28.05
N GLY A 927 24.18 9.44 -28.79
CA GLY A 927 25.55 9.63 -28.27
C GLY A 927 26.43 8.38 -28.18
N SER A 928 25.99 7.23 -28.70
CA SER A 928 26.80 6.00 -28.77
C SER A 928 27.43 5.82 -30.15
N ALA A 929 28.72 5.48 -30.20
CA ALA A 929 29.41 5.11 -31.44
C ALA A 929 29.08 3.68 -31.92
N VAL A 930 28.46 2.86 -31.05
CA VAL A 930 28.04 1.48 -31.32
C VAL A 930 26.52 1.38 -31.17
N GLU A 931 25.87 0.61 -32.04
CA GLU A 931 24.43 0.36 -31.97
C GLU A 931 24.08 -0.46 -30.71
N LEU A 932 23.22 0.09 -29.84
CA LEU A 932 22.79 -0.52 -28.59
C LEU A 932 21.35 -1.06 -28.73
N PRO A 933 20.98 -2.14 -28.01
CA PRO A 933 19.64 -2.73 -28.12
C PRO A 933 18.52 -1.76 -27.71
N LEU A 934 17.51 -1.60 -28.57
CA LEU A 934 16.26 -0.90 -28.25
C LEU A 934 15.23 -1.81 -27.57
N GLU A 935 15.42 -3.12 -27.64
CA GLU A 935 14.59 -4.06 -26.90
C GLU A 935 14.87 -3.94 -25.40
N ALA A 936 13.85 -3.56 -24.63
CA ALA A 936 14.00 -3.24 -23.22
C ALA A 936 14.58 -4.38 -22.38
N ALA A 937 14.27 -5.64 -22.69
CA ALA A 937 14.81 -6.80 -21.97
C ALA A 937 16.31 -7.02 -22.23
N GLY A 938 16.82 -6.59 -23.39
CA GLY A 938 18.24 -6.68 -23.77
C GLY A 938 19.06 -5.42 -23.45
N ASN A 939 18.47 -4.44 -22.77
CA ASN A 939 19.10 -3.16 -22.44
C ASN A 939 19.09 -2.95 -20.93
N THR A 940 20.19 -2.47 -20.34
CA THR A 940 20.33 -2.36 -18.88
C THR A 940 19.30 -1.42 -18.24
N ALA A 941 19.02 -0.27 -18.86
CA ALA A 941 17.99 0.67 -18.41
C ALA A 941 16.58 0.08 -18.55
N GLY A 942 16.31 -0.59 -19.67
CA GLY A 942 15.02 -1.24 -19.91
C GLY A 942 14.76 -2.38 -18.91
N ALA A 943 15.74 -3.25 -18.69
CA ALA A 943 15.64 -4.39 -17.79
C ALA A 943 15.47 -3.97 -16.33
N ALA A 944 16.16 -2.92 -15.90
CA ALA A 944 15.99 -2.32 -14.57
C ALA A 944 14.55 -1.83 -14.35
N LEU A 945 13.97 -1.13 -15.33
CA LEU A 945 12.59 -0.66 -15.23
C LEU A 945 11.57 -1.80 -15.36
N ILE A 946 11.89 -2.88 -16.08
CA ILE A 946 11.06 -4.10 -16.10
C ILE A 946 11.04 -4.74 -14.70
N ALA A 947 12.20 -4.87 -14.06
CA ALA A 947 12.33 -5.41 -12.71
C ALA A 947 11.57 -4.55 -11.68
N LEU A 948 11.75 -3.23 -11.72
CA LEU A 948 11.01 -2.28 -10.87
C LEU A 948 9.49 -2.41 -11.06
N ARG A 949 9.03 -2.41 -12.33
CA ARG A 949 7.59 -2.54 -12.67
C ARG A 949 7.01 -3.84 -12.13
N ALA A 950 7.71 -4.95 -12.33
CA ALA A 950 7.26 -6.27 -11.91
C ALA A 950 7.21 -6.39 -10.38
N ALA A 951 8.24 -5.90 -9.68
CA ALA A 951 8.33 -5.97 -8.23
C ALA A 951 7.27 -5.11 -7.52
N LEU A 952 6.97 -3.93 -8.07
CA LEU A 952 5.96 -3.03 -7.52
C LEU A 952 4.55 -3.27 -8.07
N GLY A 953 4.39 -4.22 -9.01
CA GLY A 953 3.10 -4.52 -9.62
C GLY A 953 2.46 -3.33 -10.34
N LEU A 954 3.27 -2.46 -10.96
CA LEU A 954 2.76 -1.21 -11.54
C LEU A 954 1.85 -1.50 -12.75
N GLY A 955 0.64 -0.93 -12.72
CA GLY A 955 -0.35 -1.04 -13.79
C GLY A 955 -0.05 -0.19 -15.04
N PHE A 956 1.08 0.51 -15.04
CA PHE A 956 1.55 1.37 -16.12
C PHE A 956 2.99 1.01 -16.49
N GLY A 957 3.46 1.51 -17.63
CA GLY A 957 4.79 1.27 -18.15
C GLY A 957 5.65 2.52 -18.27
N PHE A 958 6.82 2.34 -18.89
CA PHE A 958 7.80 3.39 -19.08
C PHE A 958 8.27 3.46 -20.54
N ALA A 959 8.30 4.67 -21.10
CA ALA A 959 9.01 4.99 -22.33
C ALA A 959 10.32 5.71 -21.98
N ILE A 960 11.43 5.28 -22.56
CA ILE A 960 12.78 5.72 -22.18
C ILE A 960 13.50 6.34 -23.38
N GLU A 961 14.16 7.48 -23.17
CA GLU A 961 15.20 8.01 -24.08
C GLU A 961 16.53 8.12 -23.35
N ILE A 962 17.62 7.62 -23.96
CA ILE A 962 18.95 7.54 -23.34
C ILE A 962 19.94 8.41 -24.13
N ASP A 963 20.58 9.35 -23.47
CA ASP A 963 21.69 10.15 -23.98
C ASP A 963 23.00 9.64 -23.37
N LYS A 964 23.82 8.95 -24.18
CA LYS A 964 25.11 8.38 -23.75
C LYS A 964 26.19 9.46 -23.74
N GLY A 965 26.85 9.63 -22.60
CA GLY A 965 28.06 10.43 -22.44
C GLY A 965 29.29 9.59 -22.11
N ILE A 966 29.12 8.31 -21.76
CA ILE A 966 30.22 7.39 -21.46
C ILE A 966 30.53 6.48 -22.66
N PRO A 967 31.78 6.44 -23.16
CA PRO A 967 32.21 5.54 -24.24
C PRO A 967 31.97 4.06 -23.93
N PHE A 968 31.55 3.30 -24.95
CA PHE A 968 31.28 1.86 -24.84
C PHE A 968 32.54 1.05 -24.52
N GLY A 969 32.45 0.11 -23.58
CA GLY A 969 33.57 -0.78 -23.21
C GLY A 969 34.78 -0.05 -22.60
N SER A 970 34.58 1.16 -22.06
CA SER A 970 35.63 1.99 -21.47
C SER A 970 36.06 1.56 -20.07
N GLY A 971 35.23 0.82 -19.34
CA GLY A 971 35.47 0.50 -17.93
C GLY A 971 35.08 1.63 -16.97
N MET A 972 34.25 2.58 -17.44
CA MET A 972 33.76 3.73 -16.67
C MET A 972 32.29 3.60 -16.23
N GLY A 973 31.77 2.36 -16.15
CA GLY A 973 30.41 2.11 -15.65
C GLY A 973 29.26 2.58 -16.55
N GLY A 974 29.46 2.73 -17.87
CA GLY A 974 28.43 3.28 -18.77
C GLY A 974 27.11 2.48 -18.83
N SER A 975 27.13 1.17 -18.64
CA SER A 975 25.90 0.35 -18.51
C SER A 975 25.14 0.66 -17.22
N ALA A 976 25.88 0.81 -16.12
CA ALA A 976 25.37 1.11 -14.80
C ALA A 976 24.82 2.53 -14.72
N ALA A 977 25.47 3.51 -15.36
CA ALA A 977 25.00 4.89 -15.44
C ALA A 977 23.64 5.00 -16.12
N SER A 978 23.47 4.41 -17.32
CA SER A 978 22.18 4.35 -18.00
C SER A 978 21.09 3.65 -17.15
N CYS A 979 21.46 2.56 -16.47
CA CYS A 979 20.57 1.81 -15.59
C CYS A 979 20.07 2.65 -14.39
N VAL A 980 21.00 3.25 -13.66
CA VAL A 980 20.70 4.03 -12.44
C VAL A 980 19.97 5.33 -12.79
N ALA A 981 20.36 6.03 -13.86
CA ALA A 981 19.64 7.21 -14.32
C ALA A 981 18.17 6.88 -14.67
N ALA A 982 17.93 5.76 -15.38
CA ALA A 982 16.56 5.32 -15.68
C ALA A 982 15.75 5.04 -14.42
N LEU A 983 16.33 4.33 -13.44
CA LEU A 983 15.66 4.04 -12.17
C LEU A 983 15.35 5.30 -11.38
N VAL A 984 16.28 6.26 -11.30
CA VAL A 984 16.08 7.52 -10.58
C VAL A 984 14.98 8.37 -11.24
N ALA A 985 14.98 8.47 -12.57
CA ALA A 985 13.93 9.16 -13.31
C ALA A 985 12.56 8.46 -13.16
N ALA A 986 12.50 7.14 -13.29
CA ALA A 986 11.26 6.38 -13.11
C ALA A 986 10.73 6.45 -11.67
N ASN A 987 11.62 6.47 -10.68
CA ASN A 987 11.28 6.58 -9.27
C ASN A 987 10.56 7.91 -8.95
N ALA A 988 10.92 8.99 -9.63
CA ALA A 988 10.24 10.28 -9.53
C ALA A 988 8.83 10.28 -10.15
N LEU A 989 8.51 9.28 -10.98
CA LEU A 989 7.19 9.10 -11.60
C LEU A 989 6.29 8.14 -10.81
N LEU A 990 6.79 7.55 -9.73
CA LEU A 990 5.99 6.72 -8.82
C LEU A 990 5.15 7.61 -7.90
N ASP A 991 3.98 7.11 -7.51
CA ASP A 991 3.13 7.81 -6.56
C ASP A 991 3.81 7.97 -5.18
N VAL A 992 4.69 7.00 -4.84
CA VAL A 992 5.60 7.05 -3.68
C VAL A 992 7.00 6.64 -4.15
N PRO A 993 7.96 7.58 -4.21
CA PRO A 993 9.35 7.26 -4.55
C PRO A 993 9.99 6.32 -3.52
N LEU A 994 10.75 5.35 -4.00
CA LEU A 994 11.61 4.47 -3.21
C LEU A 994 12.88 5.19 -2.75
N SER A 995 13.50 4.70 -1.66
CA SER A 995 14.84 5.14 -1.27
C SER A 995 15.90 4.66 -2.27
N ARG A 996 17.10 5.26 -2.23
CA ARG A 996 18.22 4.87 -3.11
C ARG A 996 18.65 3.41 -2.90
N GLU A 997 18.61 2.95 -1.66
CA GLU A 997 18.90 1.57 -1.27
C GLU A 997 17.83 0.60 -1.79
N ALA A 998 16.56 1.00 -1.78
CA ALA A 998 15.47 0.19 -2.30
C ALA A 998 15.49 0.05 -3.84
N LEU A 999 16.17 0.97 -4.55
CA LEU A 999 16.40 0.86 -6.00
C LEU A 999 17.53 -0.13 -6.36
N TYR A 1000 18.38 -0.48 -5.40
CA TYR A 1000 19.59 -1.27 -5.64
C TYR A 1000 19.34 -2.65 -6.27
N PRO A 1001 18.37 -3.47 -5.81
CA PRO A 1001 18.14 -4.78 -6.41
C PRO A 1001 17.80 -4.68 -7.91
N PHE A 1002 17.00 -3.67 -8.29
CA PHE A 1002 16.63 -3.43 -9.68
C PHE A 1002 17.81 -2.93 -10.52
N ALA A 1003 18.70 -2.14 -9.92
CA ALA A 1003 19.90 -1.65 -10.59
C ALA A 1003 20.87 -2.80 -10.88
N VAL A 1004 21.04 -3.72 -9.93
CA VAL A 1004 21.85 -4.94 -10.08
C VAL A 1004 21.24 -5.87 -11.13
N ASP A 1005 19.92 -6.05 -11.14
CA ASP A 1005 19.24 -6.88 -12.14
C ASP A 1005 19.35 -6.29 -13.56
N GLY A 1006 19.28 -4.97 -13.69
CA GLY A 1006 19.53 -4.27 -14.95
C GLY A 1006 20.98 -4.42 -15.43
N GLU A 1007 21.95 -4.24 -14.53
CA GLU A 1007 23.38 -4.35 -14.86
C GLU A 1007 23.80 -5.79 -15.21
N ALA A 1008 23.12 -6.79 -14.65
CA ALA A 1008 23.37 -8.19 -14.95
C ALA A 1008 23.16 -8.53 -16.45
N VAL A 1009 22.32 -7.77 -17.17
CA VAL A 1009 22.09 -7.96 -18.61
C VAL A 1009 23.36 -7.69 -19.42
N ALA A 1010 24.14 -6.68 -19.07
CA ALA A 1010 25.38 -6.34 -19.78
C ALA A 1010 26.60 -7.12 -19.25
N SER A 1011 26.64 -7.39 -17.95
CA SER A 1011 27.81 -7.95 -17.29
C SER A 1011 27.81 -9.47 -17.16
N GLY A 1012 26.64 -10.12 -17.28
CA GLY A 1012 26.46 -11.56 -17.12
C GLY A 1012 26.50 -12.06 -15.67
N GLY A 1013 26.55 -11.15 -14.69
CA GLY A 1013 26.59 -11.48 -13.26
C GLY A 1013 25.91 -10.41 -12.40
N ARG A 1014 25.48 -10.77 -11.20
CA ARG A 1014 24.86 -9.84 -10.25
C ARG A 1014 25.94 -9.24 -9.35
N HIS A 1015 26.50 -8.10 -9.74
CA HIS A 1015 27.49 -7.36 -8.96
C HIS A 1015 27.13 -5.88 -8.87
N GLY A 1016 27.42 -5.27 -7.72
CA GLY A 1016 26.89 -3.95 -7.36
C GLY A 1016 27.90 -2.81 -7.41
N ASP A 1017 29.19 -3.11 -7.57
CA ASP A 1017 30.30 -2.16 -7.54
C ASP A 1017 30.16 -0.95 -8.48
N ASN A 1018 29.54 -1.11 -9.65
CA ASN A 1018 29.29 0.02 -10.55
C ASN A 1018 28.01 0.79 -10.22
N VAL A 1019 26.96 0.13 -9.73
CA VAL A 1019 25.62 0.75 -9.54
C VAL A 1019 25.44 1.34 -8.15
N GLY A 1020 26.05 0.76 -7.12
CA GLY A 1020 25.95 1.22 -5.74
C GLY A 1020 26.48 2.63 -5.52
N PRO A 1021 27.71 2.95 -6.00
CA PRO A 1021 28.24 4.31 -5.92
C PRO A 1021 27.42 5.33 -6.72
N LEU A 1022 26.76 4.90 -7.80
CA LEU A 1022 25.88 5.79 -8.58
C LEU A 1022 24.55 6.03 -7.88
N LEU A 1023 24.11 5.14 -6.99
CA LEU A 1023 22.89 5.33 -6.19
C LEU A 1023 23.14 6.19 -4.95
N LEU A 1024 24.22 5.90 -4.20
CA LEU A 1024 24.54 6.58 -2.94
C LEU A 1024 25.44 7.81 -3.09
N GLY A 1025 26.24 7.86 -4.16
CA GLY A 1025 27.42 8.72 -4.23
C GLY A 1025 28.60 8.13 -3.46
N GLY A 1026 29.75 8.78 -3.58
CA GLY A 1026 30.95 8.47 -2.83
C GLY A 1026 31.54 7.09 -3.15
N VAL A 1027 32.23 6.51 -2.16
CA VAL A 1027 32.72 5.13 -2.19
C VAL A 1027 31.65 4.22 -1.56
N ALA A 1028 31.32 3.11 -2.21
CA ALA A 1028 30.30 2.17 -1.71
C ALA A 1028 30.78 0.72 -1.73
N LEU A 1029 30.58 0.03 -0.60
CA LEU A 1029 30.69 -1.42 -0.47
C LEU A 1029 29.33 -2.04 -0.81
N CYS A 1030 29.34 -2.94 -1.79
CA CYS A 1030 28.17 -3.47 -2.46
C CYS A 1030 28.19 -5.00 -2.36
N THR A 1031 27.30 -5.58 -1.56
CA THR A 1031 27.07 -7.04 -1.56
C THR A 1031 25.89 -7.37 -2.47
N ALA A 1032 25.58 -8.66 -2.65
CA ALA A 1032 24.41 -9.05 -3.46
C ALA A 1032 23.08 -8.43 -3.00
N ASP A 1033 22.98 -8.07 -1.71
CA ASP A 1033 21.76 -7.63 -1.05
C ASP A 1033 21.88 -6.30 -0.29
N ARG A 1034 23.10 -5.74 -0.14
CA ARG A 1034 23.33 -4.53 0.66
C ARG A 1034 24.22 -3.51 -0.03
N LEU A 1035 23.90 -2.25 0.24
CA LEU A 1035 24.74 -1.10 -0.02
C LEU A 1035 25.20 -0.51 1.31
N VAL A 1036 26.50 -0.29 1.44
CA VAL A 1036 27.11 0.33 2.61
C VAL A 1036 27.98 1.49 2.14
N PRO A 1037 27.67 2.74 2.51
CA PRO A 1037 28.53 3.86 2.20
C PRO A 1037 29.85 3.75 2.98
N VAL A 1038 30.96 3.97 2.31
CA VAL A 1038 32.30 3.97 2.89
C VAL A 1038 32.77 5.44 2.97
N PRO A 1039 32.84 6.02 4.18
CA PRO A 1039 33.23 7.42 4.32
C PRO A 1039 34.71 7.60 3.93
N VAL A 1040 34.99 8.69 3.22
CA VAL A 1040 36.33 9.10 2.81
C VAL A 1040 36.49 10.61 3.05
N PRO A 1041 37.71 11.10 3.32
CA PRO A 1041 37.98 12.52 3.39
C PRO A 1041 37.60 13.25 2.09
N ALA A 1042 36.93 14.40 2.22
CA ALA A 1042 36.57 15.24 1.07
C ALA A 1042 37.79 15.76 0.27
N SER A 1043 38.98 15.77 0.89
CA SER A 1043 40.21 16.14 0.20
C SER A 1043 40.71 15.03 -0.74
N TRP A 1044 40.30 13.78 -0.58
CA TRP A 1044 40.81 12.69 -1.41
C TRP A 1044 40.17 12.69 -2.80
N HIS A 1045 40.99 12.49 -3.82
CA HIS A 1045 40.61 12.57 -5.23
C HIS A 1045 41.02 11.31 -5.99
N SER A 1046 40.20 10.92 -6.96
CA SER A 1046 40.57 9.95 -7.99
C SER A 1046 41.00 10.68 -9.26
N LEU A 1047 42.10 10.23 -9.84
CA LEU A 1047 42.39 10.40 -11.25
C LEU A 1047 41.84 9.16 -11.99
N LEU A 1048 41.04 9.34 -13.02
CA LEU A 1048 40.64 8.30 -13.96
C LEU A 1048 41.18 8.66 -15.34
N VAL A 1049 41.90 7.74 -15.98
CA VAL A 1049 42.42 7.91 -17.34
C VAL A 1049 41.89 6.81 -18.23
N HIS A 1050 41.20 7.21 -19.30
CA HIS A 1050 40.67 6.32 -20.32
C HIS A 1050 41.54 6.41 -21.58
N PRO A 1051 42.29 5.37 -21.95
CA PRO A 1051 42.86 5.29 -23.29
C PRO A 1051 41.73 5.05 -24.30
N HIS A 1052 41.82 5.65 -25.49
CA HIS A 1052 40.91 5.45 -26.62
C HIS A 1052 41.01 4.02 -27.18
N ALA A 1053 40.57 3.06 -26.39
CA ALA A 1053 40.61 1.64 -26.63
C ALA A 1053 39.33 1.02 -26.06
N VAL A 1054 38.92 -0.12 -26.62
CA VAL A 1054 37.76 -0.87 -26.17
C VAL A 1054 38.21 -2.26 -25.72
N LEU A 1055 37.86 -2.65 -24.50
CA LEU A 1055 38.05 -4.00 -24.00
C LEU A 1055 36.69 -4.62 -23.68
N GLU A 1056 36.36 -5.72 -24.36
CA GLU A 1056 35.12 -6.44 -24.09
C GLU A 1056 35.12 -7.04 -22.67
N THR A 1057 34.08 -6.74 -21.88
CA THR A 1057 33.86 -7.31 -20.53
C THR A 1057 33.99 -8.83 -20.51
N ARG A 1058 33.47 -9.50 -21.55
CA ARG A 1058 33.58 -10.96 -21.72
C ARG A 1058 35.03 -11.43 -21.79
N ARG A 1059 35.89 -10.74 -22.56
CA ARG A 1059 37.31 -11.07 -22.68
C ARG A 1059 38.05 -10.81 -21.36
N ALA A 1060 37.74 -9.71 -20.68
CA ALA A 1060 38.30 -9.40 -19.36
C ALA A 1060 37.88 -10.40 -18.27
N ARG A 1061 36.63 -10.89 -18.30
CA ARG A 1061 36.14 -11.95 -17.41
C ARG A 1061 36.75 -13.32 -17.76
N GLN A 1062 36.93 -13.63 -19.04
CA GLN A 1062 37.55 -14.89 -19.48
C GLN A 1062 38.99 -15.03 -18.96
N ALA A 1063 39.75 -13.95 -18.89
CA ALA A 1063 41.10 -13.97 -18.32
C ALA A 1063 41.15 -14.33 -16.82
N LEU A 1064 40.01 -14.31 -16.11
CA LEU A 1064 39.91 -14.72 -14.71
C LEU A 1064 39.53 -16.19 -14.51
N GLN A 1065 39.31 -16.95 -15.59
CA GLN A 1065 39.02 -18.38 -15.51
C GLN A 1065 40.22 -19.15 -14.92
N GLY A 1066 39.92 -20.16 -14.09
CA GLY A 1066 40.91 -20.97 -13.38
C GLY A 1066 40.81 -20.81 -11.86
N SER A 1067 41.66 -21.53 -11.11
CA SER A 1067 41.71 -21.45 -9.65
C SER A 1067 42.66 -20.35 -9.16
N TYR A 1068 42.45 -19.88 -7.93
CA TYR A 1068 43.38 -19.01 -7.20
C TYR A 1068 43.97 -19.79 -6.02
N ALA A 1069 45.20 -19.47 -5.63
CA ALA A 1069 45.80 -20.04 -4.44
C ALA A 1069 45.17 -19.41 -3.19
N LEU A 1070 44.92 -20.21 -2.15
CA LEU A 1070 44.34 -19.71 -0.90
C LEU A 1070 45.16 -18.55 -0.29
N GLY A 1071 46.49 -18.62 -0.41
CA GLY A 1071 47.38 -17.54 0.04
C GLY A 1071 47.16 -16.21 -0.67
N GLU A 1072 46.82 -16.23 -1.96
CA GLU A 1072 46.48 -15.02 -2.74
C GLU A 1072 45.16 -14.43 -2.26
N PHE A 1073 44.16 -15.27 -1.95
CA PHE A 1073 42.88 -14.81 -1.40
C PHE A 1073 43.03 -14.21 0.01
N VAL A 1074 43.87 -14.81 0.87
CA VAL A 1074 44.17 -14.27 2.19
C VAL A 1074 44.87 -12.90 2.07
N ALA A 1075 45.85 -12.78 1.16
CA ALA A 1075 46.53 -11.51 0.91
C ALA A 1075 45.56 -10.45 0.37
N GLN A 1076 44.69 -10.79 -0.60
CA GLN A 1076 43.66 -9.90 -1.11
C GLN A 1076 42.68 -9.45 -0.01
N SER A 1077 42.27 -10.37 0.87
CA SER A 1077 41.35 -10.08 1.98
C SER A 1077 41.99 -9.13 2.99
N ALA A 1078 43.28 -9.30 3.30
CA ALA A 1078 44.03 -8.39 4.15
C ALA A 1078 44.14 -6.99 3.52
N ASN A 1079 44.43 -6.92 2.23
CA ASN A 1079 44.51 -5.68 1.46
C ASN A 1079 43.17 -4.93 1.45
N LEU A 1080 42.05 -5.61 1.19
CA LEU A 1080 40.71 -5.04 1.28
C LEU A 1080 40.38 -4.51 2.69
N ALA A 1081 40.71 -5.28 3.73
CA ALA A 1081 40.49 -4.86 5.11
C ALA A 1081 41.29 -3.59 5.48
N LEU A 1082 42.52 -3.45 4.97
CA LEU A 1082 43.34 -2.26 5.13
C LEU A 1082 42.75 -1.04 4.42
N VAL A 1083 42.27 -1.19 3.17
CA VAL A 1083 41.62 -0.10 2.43
C VAL A 1083 40.35 0.38 3.16
N LEU A 1084 39.45 -0.54 3.52
CA LEU A 1084 38.21 -0.17 4.23
C LEU A 1084 38.49 0.47 5.60
N SER A 1085 39.43 -0.09 6.36
CA SER A 1085 39.84 0.49 7.64
C SER A 1085 40.49 1.86 7.46
N GLY A 1086 41.30 2.04 6.42
CA GLY A 1086 41.92 3.30 6.04
C GLY A 1086 40.88 4.36 5.72
N CYS A 1087 39.88 4.05 4.88
CA CYS A 1087 38.78 4.97 4.58
C CYS A 1087 38.01 5.38 5.85
N HIS A 1088 37.54 4.40 6.65
CA HIS A 1088 36.79 4.68 7.89
C HIS A 1088 37.58 5.49 8.92
N ARG A 1089 38.91 5.37 8.94
CA ARG A 1089 39.80 6.09 9.85
C ARG A 1089 40.40 7.35 9.23
N SER A 1090 40.13 7.64 7.96
CA SER A 1090 40.78 8.70 7.20
C SER A 1090 42.31 8.59 7.19
N ASP A 1091 42.83 7.36 7.13
CA ASP A 1091 44.26 7.03 7.20
C ASP A 1091 44.79 6.58 5.84
N ALA A 1092 45.42 7.52 5.12
CA ALA A 1092 46.00 7.29 3.80
C ALA A 1092 47.13 6.25 3.80
N SER A 1093 47.81 6.04 4.94
CA SER A 1093 48.90 5.06 5.04
C SER A 1093 48.37 3.62 4.97
N LEU A 1094 47.21 3.36 5.57
CA LEU A 1094 46.52 2.07 5.48
C LEU A 1094 45.97 1.83 4.08
N VAL A 1095 45.42 2.86 3.43
CA VAL A 1095 44.99 2.78 2.02
C VAL A 1095 46.19 2.48 1.12
N ARG A 1096 47.33 3.15 1.32
CA ARG A 1096 48.58 2.88 0.58
C ARG A 1096 49.10 1.45 0.75
N ALA A 1097 49.03 0.91 1.96
CA ALA A 1097 49.44 -0.45 2.24
C ALA A 1097 48.47 -1.49 1.61
N GLY A 1098 47.19 -1.14 1.52
CA GLY A 1098 46.13 -2.05 1.11
C GLY A 1098 45.72 -1.98 -0.36
N LEU A 1099 45.84 -0.83 -1.05
CA LEU A 1099 45.29 -0.61 -2.39
C LEU A 1099 46.17 -1.22 -3.49
N ARG A 1100 46.32 -2.54 -3.43
CA ARG A 1100 47.12 -3.36 -4.32
C ARG A 1100 46.39 -4.66 -4.61
N ASP A 1101 45.96 -4.84 -5.85
CA ASP A 1101 45.28 -6.05 -6.28
C ASP A 1101 46.29 -7.16 -6.61
N VAL A 1102 46.21 -8.27 -5.88
CA VAL A 1102 47.05 -9.45 -6.09
C VAL A 1102 46.31 -10.59 -6.77
N LEU A 1103 45.02 -10.39 -7.09
CA LEU A 1103 44.14 -11.44 -7.59
C LEU A 1103 43.72 -11.16 -9.03
N VAL A 1104 43.12 -10.01 -9.32
CA VAL A 1104 42.46 -9.74 -10.61
C VAL A 1104 43.36 -8.99 -11.59
N GLU A 1105 44.02 -7.93 -11.13
CA GLU A 1105 44.95 -7.12 -11.92
C GLU A 1105 46.05 -7.96 -12.61
N PRO A 1106 46.78 -8.88 -11.94
CA PRO A 1106 47.86 -9.61 -12.60
C PRO A 1106 47.41 -10.46 -13.81
N ARG A 1107 46.15 -10.91 -13.81
CA ARG A 1107 45.57 -11.70 -14.91
C ARG A 1107 44.99 -10.83 -16.03
N ARG A 1108 44.60 -9.59 -15.71
CA ARG A 1108 43.99 -8.65 -16.68
C ARG A 1108 44.95 -7.63 -17.26
N ALA A 1109 46.04 -7.29 -16.57
CA ALA A 1109 47.01 -6.28 -16.97
C ALA A 1109 47.50 -6.47 -18.42
N GLY A 1110 47.79 -7.73 -18.82
CA GLY A 1110 48.24 -8.06 -20.17
C GLY A 1110 47.20 -7.82 -21.29
N LEU A 1111 45.95 -7.53 -20.95
CA LEU A 1111 44.91 -7.16 -21.92
C LEU A 1111 44.88 -5.65 -22.20
N ILE A 1112 45.55 -4.84 -21.39
CA ILE A 1112 45.55 -3.38 -21.45
C ILE A 1112 46.96 -2.91 -21.81
N VAL A 1113 47.16 -2.56 -23.07
CA VAL A 1113 48.46 -2.12 -23.58
C VAL A 1113 48.84 -0.78 -22.93
N GLY A 1114 50.02 -0.71 -22.32
CA GLY A 1114 50.49 0.49 -21.60
C GLY A 1114 50.09 0.55 -20.12
N PHE A 1115 49.34 -0.44 -19.60
CA PHE A 1115 48.84 -0.44 -18.22
C PHE A 1115 49.94 -0.31 -17.15
N ASP A 1116 50.97 -1.16 -17.20
CA ASP A 1116 52.03 -1.13 -16.17
C ASP A 1116 52.73 0.24 -16.12
N ALA A 1117 53.03 0.82 -17.28
CA ALA A 1117 53.64 2.15 -17.37
C ALA A 1117 52.71 3.26 -16.84
N ALA A 1118 51.40 3.16 -17.11
CA ALA A 1118 50.40 4.11 -16.60
C ALA A 1118 50.23 4.00 -15.07
N ARG A 1119 50.16 2.78 -14.52
CA ARG A 1119 50.11 2.53 -13.07
C ARG A 1119 51.37 3.07 -12.39
N ASP A 1120 52.53 2.73 -12.93
CA ASP A 1120 53.82 3.11 -12.34
C ASP A 1120 54.01 4.65 -12.40
N ALA A 1121 53.53 5.31 -13.47
CA ALA A 1121 53.49 6.77 -13.56
C ALA A 1121 52.60 7.41 -12.48
N ALA A 1122 51.42 6.83 -12.21
CA ALA A 1122 50.53 7.32 -11.15
C ALA A 1122 51.15 7.14 -9.75
N LEU A 1123 51.78 5.99 -9.48
CA LEU A 1123 52.48 5.72 -8.23
C LEU A 1123 53.69 6.64 -8.03
N ALA A 1124 54.48 6.87 -9.08
CA ALA A 1124 55.61 7.80 -9.06
C ALA A 1124 55.17 9.25 -8.81
N ALA A 1125 53.96 9.61 -9.23
CA ALA A 1125 53.33 10.90 -8.96
C ALA A 1125 52.69 11.00 -7.55
N GLY A 1126 52.85 9.99 -6.70
CA GLY A 1126 52.42 10.03 -5.30
C GLY A 1126 51.04 9.43 -5.01
N ALA A 1127 50.44 8.69 -5.94
CA ALA A 1127 49.17 8.02 -5.71
C ALA A 1127 49.20 7.10 -4.47
N MET A 1128 48.11 7.08 -3.71
CA MET A 1128 47.88 6.12 -2.63
C MET A 1128 47.89 4.69 -3.17
N GLY A 1129 47.30 4.49 -4.33
CA GLY A 1129 47.34 3.26 -5.10
C GLY A 1129 46.69 3.51 -6.46
N ALA A 1130 46.91 2.59 -7.40
CA ALA A 1130 46.41 2.69 -8.76
C ALA A 1130 46.07 1.28 -9.27
N GLY A 1131 45.08 1.19 -10.17
CA GLY A 1131 44.65 -0.10 -10.71
C GLY A 1131 43.66 0.04 -11.86
N ILE A 1132 43.17 -1.10 -12.33
CA ILE A 1132 42.20 -1.19 -13.44
C ILE A 1132 40.81 -0.78 -12.96
N SER A 1133 40.13 0.06 -13.73
CA SER A 1133 38.71 0.41 -13.50
C SER A 1133 37.79 -0.61 -14.20
N GLY A 1134 37.09 -1.41 -13.40
CA GLY A 1134 36.09 -2.35 -13.91
C GLY A 1134 36.68 -3.41 -14.85
N ALA A 1135 36.00 -3.63 -15.98
CA ALA A 1135 36.39 -4.63 -17.00
C ALA A 1135 36.98 -4.00 -18.28
N GLY A 1136 37.08 -2.67 -18.34
CA GLY A 1136 37.59 -1.93 -19.48
C GLY A 1136 39.07 -1.57 -19.35
N PRO A 1137 39.61 -0.78 -20.30
CA PRO A 1137 41.03 -0.42 -20.32
C PRO A 1137 41.39 0.80 -19.45
N SER A 1138 40.42 1.44 -18.79
CA SER A 1138 40.66 2.62 -17.97
C SER A 1138 41.45 2.30 -16.71
N VAL A 1139 42.29 3.24 -16.29
CA VAL A 1139 43.12 3.16 -15.08
C VAL A 1139 42.71 4.25 -14.12
N PHE A 1140 42.54 3.90 -12.85
CA PHE A 1140 42.26 4.87 -11.79
C PHE A 1140 43.44 4.93 -10.80
N ALA A 1141 43.58 6.06 -10.12
CA ALA A 1141 44.53 6.25 -9.04
C ALA A 1141 43.97 7.20 -7.98
N TRP A 1142 44.17 6.89 -6.70
CA TRP A 1142 43.69 7.71 -5.58
C TRP A 1142 44.78 8.61 -5.01
N PHE A 1143 44.45 9.83 -4.62
CA PHE A 1143 45.36 10.86 -4.10
C PHE A 1143 44.74 11.53 -2.87
N GLU A 1144 45.59 12.10 -2.00
CA GLU A 1144 45.15 12.77 -0.78
C GLU A 1144 44.61 14.19 -1.02
N ASP A 1145 44.93 14.77 -2.17
CA ASP A 1145 44.49 16.09 -2.64
C ASP A 1145 44.34 16.18 -4.16
N ALA A 1146 43.61 17.20 -4.62
CA ALA A 1146 43.27 17.42 -6.02
C ALA A 1146 44.48 17.83 -6.89
N ASP A 1147 45.44 18.55 -6.33
CA ASP A 1147 46.56 19.11 -7.08
C ASP A 1147 47.54 18.00 -7.47
N GLN A 1148 47.78 17.04 -6.57
CA GLN A 1148 48.52 15.81 -6.88
C GLN A 1148 47.84 14.99 -7.98
N ALA A 1149 46.52 14.80 -7.89
CA ALA A 1149 45.75 14.07 -8.91
C ALA A 1149 45.84 14.74 -10.29
N ARG A 1150 45.76 16.08 -10.35
CA ARG A 1150 45.92 16.85 -11.59
C ARG A 1150 47.34 16.78 -12.14
N ALA A 1151 48.36 16.88 -11.29
CA ALA A 1151 49.75 16.78 -11.69
C ALA A 1151 50.10 15.39 -12.25
N ALA A 1152 49.42 14.33 -11.78
CA ALA A 1152 49.59 12.97 -12.26
C ALA A 1152 48.91 12.68 -13.61
N ALA A 1153 47.97 13.51 -14.07
CA ALA A 1153 47.22 13.25 -15.31
C ALA A 1153 48.12 13.17 -16.55
N GLU A 1154 49.00 14.16 -16.77
CA GLU A 1154 49.87 14.18 -17.95
C GLU A 1154 50.89 13.02 -17.99
N PRO A 1155 51.61 12.67 -16.90
CA PRO A 1155 52.48 11.48 -16.88
C PRO A 1155 51.75 10.18 -17.22
N VAL A 1156 50.53 9.99 -16.71
CA VAL A 1156 49.74 8.78 -16.97
C VAL A 1156 49.25 8.74 -18.42
N ARG A 1157 48.80 9.88 -18.97
CA ARG A 1157 48.44 10.01 -20.39
C ARG A 1157 49.62 9.78 -21.32
N ALA A 1158 50.81 10.27 -20.95
CA ALA A 1158 52.04 10.06 -21.71
C ALA A 1158 52.44 8.57 -21.77
N ALA A 1159 52.16 7.80 -20.73
CA ALA A 1159 52.39 6.35 -20.73
C ALA A 1159 51.51 5.63 -21.77
N PHE A 1160 50.24 6.02 -21.90
CA PHE A 1160 49.36 5.48 -22.95
C PHE A 1160 49.75 5.99 -24.35
N ALA A 1161 50.15 7.26 -24.48
CA ALA A 1161 50.63 7.81 -25.74
C ALA A 1161 51.88 7.08 -26.25
N ALA A 1162 52.83 6.75 -25.35
CA ALA A 1162 54.01 5.95 -25.67
C ALA A 1162 53.64 4.51 -26.10
N ALA A 1163 52.51 4.00 -25.62
CA ALA A 1163 51.93 2.73 -26.03
C ALA A 1163 51.05 2.82 -27.30
N GLY A 1164 50.92 4.01 -27.89
CA GLY A 1164 50.20 4.25 -29.15
C GLY A 1164 48.71 4.60 -29.00
N PHE A 1165 48.26 5.00 -27.81
CA PHE A 1165 46.86 5.36 -27.54
C PHE A 1165 46.73 6.82 -27.09
N ASP A 1166 45.85 7.58 -27.73
CA ASP A 1166 45.34 8.82 -27.16
C ASP A 1166 44.51 8.51 -25.91
N SER A 1167 44.43 9.46 -24.98
CA SER A 1167 43.71 9.28 -23.72
C SER A 1167 43.11 10.56 -23.16
N GLU A 1168 41.99 10.39 -22.46
CA GLU A 1168 41.28 11.42 -21.69
C GLU A 1168 41.43 11.15 -20.20
N ALA A 1169 41.44 12.22 -19.40
CA ALA A 1169 41.63 12.15 -17.95
C ALA A 1169 40.60 13.00 -17.20
N TRP A 1170 40.08 12.44 -16.11
CA TRP A 1170 39.16 13.12 -15.19
C TRP A 1170 39.71 13.07 -13.78
N VAL A 1171 39.73 14.23 -13.12
CA VAL A 1171 40.04 14.34 -11.69
C VAL A 1171 38.74 14.60 -10.95
N SER A 1172 38.43 13.73 -9.99
CA SER A 1172 37.15 13.72 -9.29
C SER A 1172 37.37 13.55 -7.79
N PRO A 1173 36.63 14.27 -6.92
CA PRO A 1173 36.58 13.92 -5.49
C PRO A 1173 36.11 12.47 -5.33
N LEU A 1174 36.62 11.74 -4.33
CA LEU A 1174 36.11 10.40 -4.02
C LEU A 1174 34.69 10.44 -3.44
N ASP A 1175 34.33 11.53 -2.76
CA ASP A 1175 32.97 11.82 -2.26
C ASP A 1175 32.10 12.51 -3.33
N THR A 1176 32.07 11.96 -4.53
CA THR A 1176 31.28 12.52 -5.64
C THR A 1176 29.80 12.19 -5.48
N PRO A 1177 28.87 13.14 -5.69
CA PRO A 1177 27.43 12.85 -5.65
C PRO A 1177 27.02 11.74 -6.63
N GLY A 1178 26.05 10.92 -6.22
CA GLY A 1178 25.41 9.94 -7.10
C GLY A 1178 24.47 10.57 -8.14
N ALA A 1179 23.66 9.74 -8.79
CA ALA A 1179 22.70 10.16 -9.80
C ALA A 1179 21.66 11.16 -9.25
N CYS A 1180 21.27 12.15 -10.05
CA CYS A 1180 20.33 13.19 -9.67
C CYS A 1180 19.24 13.40 -10.74
N LEU A 1181 18.11 14.00 -10.35
CA LEU A 1181 17.10 14.47 -11.30
C LEU A 1181 17.59 15.73 -12.01
N CYS A 1182 17.25 15.86 -13.30
CA CYS A 1182 17.65 16.96 -14.18
C CYS A 1182 16.50 17.90 -14.50
#